data_AF-A0A4R6JGQ4-F1
#
_entry.id   AF-A0A4R6JGQ4-F1
#
_cell.length_a   1.000
_cell.length_b   1.000
_cell.length_c   1.000
_cell.angle_alpha   90.00
_cell.angle_beta   90.00
_cell.angle_gamma   90.00
#
_symmetry.space_group_name_H-M   'P 1'
#
loop_
_entity.id
_entity.type
_entity.pdbx_description
1 polymer ?
#
loop_
_entity_poly.entity_id
_entity_poly.type
_entity_poly.pdbx_seq_one_letter_code
_entity_poly.pdbx_strand_id
1 'polypeptide(L)'
;MRRTNDALLAVATTLAVSVSWLGVAGGVPAGATQPLAEAVDLPDRRVVLFAADGMRPDLVDRYAAEGAVPTMAALQAAGVKGVNGLTQGFPPNTGVGWATLATGTWPGEHGSTNNTFHRTGEGNFNNRTSFAATGILQSDTVAQAAERAGKTVAAVEWVGARSYVPALRGPVVDFRTFFSDRGVLLNYDLPGQPAGANAFGVTYNRVDLDAATGWTDVPTTYSPAKQERLQLTNTAFPAADNIDRFYDLYIFDSTDDATTNYDHVLVVPATAGKDGDAAAADLGQGDWADVKVSLTGGRAGLTAGYYLKAVDLAPDLSKFRIYFTSIARANATYNGCTYAPGCSAPGGFEETLNARFPSSTAADFAPLEAGIVDEDTYVEQGLMWKDAHFAYLRFIADDLGVRPDLLLAGTPVTDEFSHQFMALVTPTDLDGDPNPYFDDATNDDVPDGRLAVREGYIRSAYVEADDTLALARSLMGGAPTTFVSSDHGFAPQWRAVNVSKVLADLGLGAEQISNCRAAPGARAKECHAGGTAQIYLSVAGRDPGGVIPASQYDAVRNQIVAAFQGLTDAENPGKQVVATVLRKEDLRNVDGSDSLHPNRSGDVVVVFRPPYQTDAAVPGQTFAFSQFFGQHGYLPGLVDLSRNVNMHGTFIAAGPGIRQRAPLPGVRAIDVAPTVAFLLGIPGPQNARGKILYDALLGTGSLREVTVLDISDYHGQLVPLAEAADTLSGGGASNPSFAIGGAAFLKPWFDAYRAEARDGHITLTAGDAVGATPPISAFFGDKPTIELMNLMGFGLDGLGNHNFDRGEQYLRDELIPLADFKYVSANILDVRTGDTPEEWSKSRVLRFGDIQVAFVGFSNPDIPELTKPGVLGPFVVSDPLTAVNQRAEQLERQGVRTIVALGHLGATSGTLTNPAGPLVDLADGARKVDTVIGDHTDFQVLSSRANGVLVVENRSKGVRFTRVRLVVDAATGDVVYQTADFHQPWNIGVTPDARIQARLNELNAQLSPILGTVIGNSTVFVPRTDSCGNTAGRTCESLVGNVVADAMRTTYGVDFAITNSGGLRADLTCPTTDSPDDFCPAYTPPPFPISRGQVLGVLPFGNVVVTLQVNGAELKTMLENGVSAMPAVSGRYPQVSGLCVGYDIARPAGSRVTGAVRQAADGSCTGAAVDLSAAATYTIAENDFMVAGGDGYPDFRSRATTRDVMDQVVADHIATAGTVSPTIQGRIACTTSGPIACPTPTS
;
A
#
# COMPACT_ATOMS: atom_id res chain seq x y z
N MET A 1 27.15 -40.29 -35.97
CA MET A 1 27.92 -40.64 -37.21
C MET A 1 28.61 -39.36 -37.69
N ARG A 2 29.72 -39.45 -38.46
CA ARG A 2 30.45 -38.37 -39.19
C ARG A 2 29.60 -37.11 -39.53
N ARG A 3 30.03 -35.83 -39.45
CA ARG A 3 31.36 -35.12 -39.58
C ARG A 3 31.22 -33.68 -38.98
N THR A 4 32.24 -33.00 -38.42
CA THR A 4 33.23 -32.03 -39.01
C THR A 4 32.66 -31.05 -40.07
N ASN A 5 33.03 -29.77 -40.21
CA ASN A 5 34.06 -28.88 -39.58
C ASN A 5 33.61 -27.38 -39.83
N ASP A 6 34.34 -26.26 -39.72
CA ASP A 6 35.78 -25.89 -39.57
C ASP A 6 35.93 -24.46 -38.97
N ALA A 7 37.16 -23.94 -38.73
CA ALA A 7 37.40 -22.54 -38.29
C ALA A 7 38.82 -21.96 -38.62
N LEU A 8 38.93 -20.66 -38.96
CA LEU A 8 40.18 -19.86 -39.15
C LEU A 8 39.89 -18.35 -38.94
N LEU A 9 40.63 -17.56 -38.11
CA LEU A 9 41.89 -16.79 -38.35
C LEU A 9 41.75 -15.55 -39.28
N ALA A 10 42.38 -14.36 -39.10
CA ALA A 10 43.35 -13.83 -38.11
C ALA A 10 43.48 -12.25 -38.13
N VAL A 11 43.86 -11.62 -36.99
CA VAL A 11 45.03 -10.71 -36.72
C VAL A 11 45.45 -9.58 -37.73
N ALA A 12 45.88 -8.34 -37.39
CA ALA A 12 45.79 -7.43 -36.21
C ALA A 12 46.45 -6.02 -36.49
N THR A 13 46.29 -5.04 -35.57
CA THR A 13 46.97 -3.69 -35.46
C THR A 13 46.71 -2.64 -36.58
N THR A 14 46.75 -1.29 -36.38
CA THR A 14 47.47 -0.42 -35.41
C THR A 14 46.75 0.94 -35.10
N LEU A 15 47.31 1.75 -34.17
CA LEU A 15 46.96 3.11 -33.63
C LEU A 15 46.75 4.26 -34.68
N ALA A 16 46.19 5.45 -34.39
CA ALA A 16 45.39 6.02 -33.26
C ALA A 16 44.89 7.50 -33.54
N VAL A 17 44.20 8.10 -32.54
CA VAL A 17 44.10 9.56 -32.19
C VAL A 17 42.73 10.31 -32.36
N SER A 18 42.29 10.91 -31.23
CA SER A 18 41.39 12.07 -30.96
C SER A 18 39.87 12.08 -31.26
N VAL A 19 39.09 11.99 -30.17
CA VAL A 19 38.02 12.92 -29.69
C VAL A 19 36.83 13.29 -30.61
N SER A 20 35.63 12.84 -30.20
CA SER A 20 34.47 13.71 -29.90
C SER A 20 33.42 12.97 -29.06
N TRP A 21 32.59 13.69 -28.32
CA TRP A 21 31.55 13.13 -27.42
C TRP A 21 30.27 12.77 -28.16
N LEU A 22 29.63 11.66 -27.75
CA LEU A 22 28.18 11.50 -27.69
C LEU A 22 27.86 10.30 -26.77
N GLY A 23 26.88 10.47 -25.87
CA GLY A 23 26.54 9.46 -24.87
C GLY A 23 25.68 8.33 -25.43
N VAL A 24 25.91 7.10 -24.95
CA VAL A 24 25.04 5.94 -25.19
C VAL A 24 24.65 5.35 -23.85
N ALA A 25 23.35 5.22 -23.59
CA ALA A 25 22.85 4.51 -22.43
C ALA A 25 23.16 3.01 -22.59
N GLY A 26 24.09 2.49 -21.78
CA GLY A 26 24.40 1.07 -21.72
C GLY A 26 23.26 0.32 -21.05
N GLY A 27 22.34 -0.23 -21.83
CA GLY A 27 21.30 -1.12 -21.31
C GLY A 27 21.93 -2.36 -20.68
N VAL A 28 21.73 -2.54 -19.37
CA VAL A 28 22.14 -3.75 -18.65
C VAL A 28 21.32 -4.93 -19.23
N PRO A 29 21.95 -6.04 -19.67
CA PRO A 29 21.21 -7.20 -20.14
C PRO A 29 20.33 -7.74 -19.02
N ALA A 30 19.09 -8.11 -19.33
CA ALA A 30 18.21 -8.78 -18.37
C ALA A 30 18.86 -10.10 -17.90
N GLY A 31 19.28 -10.15 -16.64
CA GLY A 31 19.83 -11.35 -16.03
C GLY A 31 18.75 -12.44 -15.97
N ALA A 32 18.96 -13.54 -16.69
CA ALA A 32 18.02 -14.65 -16.69
C ALA A 32 18.02 -15.35 -15.32
N THR A 33 16.98 -15.10 -14.53
CA THR A 33 16.70 -15.86 -13.31
C THR A 33 16.41 -17.32 -13.68
N GLN A 34 17.16 -18.25 -13.08
CA GLN A 34 16.79 -19.67 -13.15
C GLN A 34 15.67 -19.96 -12.12
N PRO A 35 14.81 -20.95 -12.37
CA PRO A 35 13.80 -21.35 -11.41
C PRO A 35 14.44 -21.86 -10.11
N LEU A 36 13.69 -21.73 -9.02
CA LEU A 36 14.06 -22.29 -7.71
C LEU A 36 14.25 -23.82 -7.79
N ALA A 37 14.92 -24.38 -6.77
CA ALA A 37 15.11 -25.83 -6.63
C ALA A 37 13.77 -26.60 -6.73
N GLU A 38 13.83 -27.89 -7.11
CA GLU A 38 12.71 -28.73 -7.54
C GLU A 38 11.50 -28.77 -6.58
N ALA A 39 10.69 -27.70 -6.62
CA ALA A 39 9.38 -27.64 -6.00
C ALA A 39 8.45 -28.67 -6.66
N VAL A 40 7.47 -29.16 -5.88
CA VAL A 40 6.50 -30.19 -6.25
C VAL A 40 6.11 -30.10 -7.74
N ASP A 41 6.26 -31.23 -8.44
CA ASP A 41 6.04 -31.37 -9.89
C ASP A 41 4.57 -31.09 -10.25
N LEU A 42 4.32 -29.82 -10.53
CA LEU A 42 3.03 -29.25 -10.88
C LEU A 42 3.18 -28.64 -12.28
N PRO A 43 2.59 -29.24 -13.32
CA PRO A 43 2.82 -28.87 -14.70
C PRO A 43 2.29 -27.46 -15.03
N ASP A 44 2.91 -26.86 -16.07
CA ASP A 44 2.65 -25.54 -16.68
C ASP A 44 1.71 -24.61 -15.88
N ARG A 45 2.30 -23.93 -14.89
CA ARG A 45 1.61 -23.23 -13.79
C ARG A 45 0.90 -21.96 -14.25
N ARG A 46 -0.23 -22.11 -14.94
CA ARG A 46 -1.14 -21.04 -15.35
C ARG A 46 -2.32 -20.93 -14.39
N VAL A 47 -2.58 -19.73 -13.89
CA VAL A 47 -3.69 -19.41 -12.99
C VAL A 47 -4.68 -18.45 -13.66
N VAL A 48 -5.96 -18.76 -13.54
CA VAL A 48 -7.05 -17.79 -13.70
C VAL A 48 -7.54 -17.42 -12.31
N LEU A 49 -7.42 -16.14 -11.94
CA LEU A 49 -8.10 -15.55 -10.81
C LEU A 49 -9.28 -14.74 -11.37
N PHE A 50 -10.46 -15.36 -11.36
CA PHE A 50 -11.70 -14.73 -11.76
C PHE A 50 -12.48 -14.28 -10.53
N ALA A 51 -13.07 -13.08 -10.59
CA ALA A 51 -14.07 -12.62 -9.64
C ALA A 51 -15.27 -12.03 -10.39
N ALA A 52 -16.45 -12.14 -9.80
CA ALA A 52 -17.63 -11.41 -10.26
C ALA A 52 -18.17 -10.57 -9.10
N ASP A 53 -18.50 -9.33 -9.40
CA ASP A 53 -18.80 -8.29 -8.40
C ASP A 53 -20.08 -8.67 -7.62
N GLY A 54 -20.00 -8.68 -6.29
CA GLY A 54 -21.11 -9.10 -5.41
C GLY A 54 -21.65 -10.54 -5.56
N MET A 55 -21.03 -11.41 -6.36
CA MET A 55 -21.47 -12.78 -6.66
C MET A 55 -21.50 -13.69 -5.41
N ARG A 56 -22.71 -13.99 -4.94
CA ARG A 56 -23.00 -14.76 -3.72
C ARG A 56 -22.87 -16.28 -3.88
N PRO A 57 -22.28 -16.98 -2.89
CA PRO A 57 -22.04 -18.43 -2.96
C PRO A 57 -23.34 -19.26 -2.95
N ASP A 58 -24.39 -18.80 -2.28
CA ASP A 58 -25.68 -19.51 -2.21
C ASP A 58 -26.46 -19.45 -3.55
N LEU A 59 -26.33 -18.33 -4.27
CA LEU A 59 -26.91 -18.18 -5.61
C LEU A 59 -26.11 -18.97 -6.65
N VAL A 60 -24.77 -19.00 -6.57
CA VAL A 60 -23.95 -19.92 -7.39
C VAL A 60 -24.33 -21.38 -7.13
N ASP A 61 -24.55 -21.79 -5.87
CA ASP A 61 -24.98 -23.15 -5.52
C ASP A 61 -26.39 -23.48 -6.06
N ARG A 62 -27.34 -22.55 -5.96
CA ARG A 62 -28.69 -22.68 -6.57
C ARG A 62 -28.58 -22.85 -8.09
N TYR A 63 -27.91 -21.91 -8.77
CA TYR A 63 -27.83 -21.89 -10.22
C TYR A 63 -26.97 -23.03 -10.80
N ALA A 64 -26.00 -23.55 -10.05
CA ALA A 64 -25.27 -24.77 -10.40
C ALA A 64 -26.18 -26.01 -10.35
N ALA A 65 -27.05 -26.12 -9.34
CA ALA A 65 -28.05 -27.19 -9.24
C ALA A 65 -29.16 -27.08 -10.30
N GLU A 66 -29.52 -25.86 -10.71
CA GLU A 66 -30.41 -25.58 -11.85
C GLU A 66 -29.75 -25.78 -13.23
N GLY A 67 -28.43 -26.06 -13.27
CA GLY A 67 -27.66 -26.26 -14.50
C GLY A 67 -27.41 -24.98 -15.31
N ALA A 68 -27.58 -23.80 -14.71
CA ALA A 68 -27.44 -22.50 -15.37
C ALA A 68 -25.98 -22.02 -15.47
N VAL A 69 -25.13 -22.36 -14.50
CA VAL A 69 -23.71 -22.00 -14.44
C VAL A 69 -22.81 -23.25 -14.58
N PRO A 70 -22.73 -23.85 -15.79
CA PRO A 70 -22.10 -25.16 -15.98
C PRO A 70 -20.60 -25.16 -15.72
N THR A 71 -19.89 -24.04 -15.92
CA THR A 71 -18.45 -23.94 -15.70
C THR A 71 -18.13 -23.91 -14.21
N MET A 72 -18.85 -23.11 -13.43
CA MET A 72 -18.76 -23.09 -11.97
C MET A 72 -19.20 -24.42 -11.37
N ALA A 73 -20.29 -25.03 -11.86
CA ALA A 73 -20.72 -26.36 -11.43
C ALA A 73 -19.64 -27.44 -11.66
N ALA A 74 -18.99 -27.43 -12.84
CA ALA A 74 -17.88 -28.33 -13.13
C ALA A 74 -16.65 -28.08 -12.25
N LEU A 75 -16.33 -26.81 -11.92
CA LEU A 75 -15.26 -26.45 -11.00
C LEU A 75 -15.56 -26.91 -9.56
N GLN A 76 -16.78 -26.71 -9.07
CA GLN A 76 -17.22 -27.22 -7.76
C GLN A 76 -17.10 -28.75 -7.68
N ALA A 77 -17.49 -29.46 -8.75
CA ALA A 77 -17.40 -30.91 -8.80
C ALA A 77 -15.96 -31.44 -8.89
N ALA A 78 -15.05 -30.71 -9.56
CA ALA A 78 -13.66 -31.12 -9.80
C ALA A 78 -12.66 -30.70 -8.71
N GLY A 79 -13.01 -29.74 -7.85
CA GLY A 79 -12.10 -29.15 -6.87
C GLY A 79 -12.71 -28.97 -5.48
N VAL A 80 -12.69 -27.74 -4.99
CA VAL A 80 -13.10 -27.39 -3.63
C VAL A 80 -13.77 -26.02 -3.60
N LYS A 81 -14.73 -25.83 -2.69
CA LYS A 81 -15.38 -24.53 -2.42
C LYS A 81 -15.36 -24.19 -0.93
N GLY A 82 -15.67 -22.94 -0.60
CA GLY A 82 -15.81 -22.50 0.79
C GLY A 82 -17.16 -22.92 1.40
N VAL A 83 -17.20 -23.14 2.71
CA VAL A 83 -18.46 -23.31 3.47
C VAL A 83 -19.16 -21.94 3.52
N ASN A 84 -20.20 -21.78 2.70
CA ASN A 84 -20.77 -20.47 2.36
C ASN A 84 -19.69 -19.49 1.83
N GLY A 85 -18.88 -19.91 0.86
CA GLY A 85 -17.90 -19.03 0.21
C GLY A 85 -16.77 -18.57 1.15
N LEU A 86 -16.43 -17.27 1.11
CA LEU A 86 -15.41 -16.66 1.95
C LEU A 86 -15.88 -15.39 2.67
N THR A 87 -15.24 -15.09 3.80
CA THR A 87 -15.49 -13.85 4.57
C THR A 87 -14.60 -12.72 4.06
N GLN A 88 -15.19 -11.53 3.96
CA GLN A 88 -14.65 -10.35 3.26
C GLN A 88 -13.99 -9.34 4.21
N GLY A 89 -13.29 -8.36 3.64
CA GLY A 89 -12.83 -7.19 4.38
C GLY A 89 -14.00 -6.26 4.77
N PHE A 90 -13.88 -5.52 5.87
CA PHE A 90 -14.89 -4.54 6.28
C PHE A 90 -14.54 -3.10 5.82
N PRO A 91 -15.49 -2.33 5.28
CA PRO A 91 -16.82 -2.74 4.82
C PRO A 91 -16.70 -3.60 3.53
N PRO A 92 -17.57 -4.61 3.35
CA PRO A 92 -17.60 -5.46 2.15
C PRO A 92 -18.21 -4.66 0.99
N ASN A 93 -17.38 -3.80 0.41
CA ASN A 93 -17.67 -2.84 -0.65
C ASN A 93 -16.64 -3.02 -1.76
N THR A 94 -17.03 -2.81 -3.02
CA THR A 94 -16.23 -3.06 -4.24
C THR A 94 -14.73 -2.76 -4.10
N GLY A 95 -14.36 -1.50 -3.89
CA GLY A 95 -12.97 -1.06 -3.81
C GLY A 95 -12.18 -1.69 -2.66
N VAL A 96 -12.87 -2.10 -1.58
CA VAL A 96 -12.29 -2.84 -0.45
C VAL A 96 -12.08 -4.31 -0.82
N GLY A 97 -13.10 -4.97 -1.38
CA GLY A 97 -13.09 -6.38 -1.72
C GLY A 97 -12.02 -6.73 -2.76
N TRP A 98 -12.05 -6.06 -3.92
CA TRP A 98 -11.09 -6.31 -5.01
C TRP A 98 -9.64 -6.04 -4.58
N ALA A 99 -9.39 -5.02 -3.77
CA ALA A 99 -8.08 -4.74 -3.19
C ALA A 99 -7.63 -5.81 -2.17
N THR A 100 -8.56 -6.31 -1.35
CA THR A 100 -8.31 -7.39 -0.38
C THR A 100 -7.92 -8.69 -1.09
N LEU A 101 -8.64 -9.06 -2.16
CA LEU A 101 -8.33 -10.22 -3.00
C LEU A 101 -6.99 -10.09 -3.74
N ALA A 102 -6.67 -8.90 -4.24
CA ALA A 102 -5.45 -8.65 -5.02
C ALA A 102 -4.16 -8.60 -4.16
N THR A 103 -4.25 -8.09 -2.92
CA THR A 103 -3.10 -7.87 -2.03
C THR A 103 -2.89 -8.98 -1.00
N GLY A 104 -3.95 -9.67 -0.59
CA GLY A 104 -3.87 -10.64 0.51
C GLY A 104 -3.74 -10.01 1.89
N THR A 105 -4.09 -8.74 2.06
CA THR A 105 -4.17 -8.06 3.37
C THR A 105 -5.45 -7.22 3.51
N TRP A 106 -5.63 -6.57 4.66
CA TRP A 106 -6.84 -5.83 5.03
C TRP A 106 -6.74 -4.30 4.77
N PRO A 107 -7.87 -3.54 4.79
CA PRO A 107 -7.89 -2.10 4.51
C PRO A 107 -6.97 -1.22 5.34
N GLY A 108 -6.65 -1.63 6.57
CA GLY A 108 -5.69 -0.94 7.44
C GLY A 108 -4.24 -0.94 6.92
N GLU A 109 -3.94 -1.75 5.90
CA GLU A 109 -2.61 -1.90 5.30
C GLU A 109 -2.61 -1.66 3.78
N HIS A 110 -3.65 -2.10 3.04
CA HIS A 110 -3.75 -1.80 1.60
C HIS A 110 -4.32 -0.42 1.28
N GLY A 111 -4.90 0.29 2.25
CA GLY A 111 -5.23 1.71 2.15
C GLY A 111 -6.52 2.06 1.41
N SER A 112 -7.24 1.08 0.85
CA SER A 112 -8.63 1.26 0.40
C SER A 112 -9.59 0.93 1.54
N THR A 113 -10.18 1.97 2.14
CA THR A 113 -11.05 1.84 3.32
C THR A 113 -12.56 1.92 3.01
N ASN A 114 -12.94 2.37 1.82
CA ASN A 114 -14.31 2.42 1.31
C ASN A 114 -14.32 2.67 -0.21
N ASN A 115 -15.44 2.48 -0.91
CA ASN A 115 -15.56 2.84 -2.34
C ASN A 115 -15.23 4.34 -2.58
N THR A 116 -15.76 5.22 -1.71
CA THR A 116 -15.39 6.64 -1.63
C THR A 116 -15.04 7.01 -0.18
N PHE A 117 -13.90 7.68 0.04
CA PHE A 117 -13.40 8.05 1.36
C PHE A 117 -12.71 9.42 1.37
N HIS A 118 -12.25 9.87 2.54
CA HIS A 118 -11.46 11.10 2.71
C HIS A 118 -10.12 10.82 3.41
N ARG A 119 -9.06 11.52 2.99
CA ARG A 119 -7.73 11.44 3.59
C ARG A 119 -7.55 12.58 4.60
N THR A 120 -7.58 12.21 5.89
CA THR A 120 -7.31 13.10 7.02
C THR A 120 -5.95 13.78 6.83
N GLY A 121 -5.88 15.10 7.04
CA GLY A 121 -4.75 15.94 6.66
C GLY A 121 -4.93 16.72 5.34
N GLU A 122 -5.96 16.43 4.53
CA GLU A 122 -6.28 17.23 3.32
C GLU A 122 -7.21 18.41 3.66
N GLY A 123 -6.65 19.63 3.68
CA GLY A 123 -7.27 20.85 4.24
C GLY A 123 -8.47 21.46 3.51
N ASN A 124 -9.13 20.70 2.64
CA ASN A 124 -10.31 21.14 1.90
C ASN A 124 -11.43 20.07 1.85
N PHE A 125 -11.31 18.99 2.63
CA PHE A 125 -12.30 17.90 2.63
C PHE A 125 -12.53 17.26 1.23
N ASN A 126 -11.48 17.13 0.42
CA ASN A 126 -11.48 16.31 -0.82
C ASN A 126 -12.06 14.90 -0.63
N ASN A 127 -12.63 14.32 -1.68
CA ASN A 127 -12.89 12.88 -1.76
C ASN A 127 -11.76 12.13 -2.50
N ARG A 128 -11.68 10.83 -2.25
CA ARG A 128 -10.84 9.86 -2.93
C ARG A 128 -11.71 8.64 -3.25
N THR A 129 -11.51 8.03 -4.42
CA THR A 129 -12.20 6.78 -4.81
C THR A 129 -11.17 5.68 -4.99
N SER A 130 -11.50 4.45 -4.56
CA SER A 130 -10.56 3.32 -4.66
C SER A 130 -10.35 2.79 -6.07
N PHE A 131 -11.17 3.22 -7.01
CA PHE A 131 -11.15 2.77 -8.41
C PHE A 131 -10.10 3.50 -9.27
N ALA A 132 -9.88 4.80 -9.03
CA ALA A 132 -9.20 5.66 -10.00
C ALA A 132 -8.31 6.77 -9.39
N ALA A 133 -8.30 6.98 -8.07
CA ALA A 133 -7.38 7.94 -7.47
C ALA A 133 -5.95 7.33 -7.34
N THR A 134 -4.93 8.17 -7.55
CA THR A 134 -3.53 7.74 -7.48
C THR A 134 -3.06 7.52 -6.04
N GLY A 135 -2.23 6.50 -5.84
CA GLY A 135 -1.65 6.17 -4.53
C GLY A 135 -2.65 5.63 -3.49
N ILE A 136 -3.81 5.13 -3.92
CA ILE A 136 -4.78 4.53 -3.02
C ILE A 136 -4.29 3.18 -2.52
N LEU A 137 -3.84 2.29 -3.42
CA LEU A 137 -3.28 1.02 -3.01
C LEU A 137 -1.88 1.23 -2.41
N GLN A 138 -1.76 0.95 -1.11
CA GLN A 138 -0.52 1.09 -0.32
C GLN A 138 0.21 -0.25 -0.11
N SER A 139 -0.31 -1.34 -0.67
CA SER A 139 0.27 -2.68 -0.60
C SER A 139 0.53 -3.25 -2.00
N ASP A 140 1.55 -4.08 -2.11
CA ASP A 140 1.87 -4.87 -3.31
C ASP A 140 0.78 -5.92 -3.60
N THR A 141 0.60 -6.30 -4.87
CA THR A 141 -0.43 -7.25 -5.33
C THR A 141 0.16 -8.57 -5.83
N VAL A 142 -0.65 -9.62 -5.89
CA VAL A 142 -0.25 -10.91 -6.50
C VAL A 142 0.12 -10.78 -7.98
N ALA A 143 -0.46 -9.81 -8.68
CA ALA A 143 -0.11 -9.44 -10.05
C ALA A 143 1.30 -8.83 -10.13
N GLN A 144 1.62 -7.85 -9.29
CA GLN A 144 2.95 -7.24 -9.22
C GLN A 144 4.01 -8.22 -8.70
N ALA A 145 3.65 -9.09 -7.75
CA ALA A 145 4.49 -10.17 -7.25
C ALA A 145 4.84 -11.19 -8.33
N ALA A 146 3.86 -11.57 -9.16
CA ALA A 146 4.06 -12.43 -10.31
C ALA A 146 5.03 -11.78 -11.32
N GLU A 147 4.80 -10.53 -11.69
CA GLU A 147 5.69 -9.81 -12.60
C GLU A 147 7.12 -9.64 -12.05
N ARG A 148 7.25 -9.35 -10.75
CA ARG A 148 8.53 -9.29 -10.02
C ARG A 148 9.28 -10.62 -10.05
N ALA A 149 8.56 -11.74 -9.99
CA ALA A 149 9.10 -13.08 -10.17
C ALA A 149 9.28 -13.50 -11.64
N GLY A 150 9.21 -12.56 -12.59
CA GLY A 150 9.43 -12.81 -14.02
C GLY A 150 8.24 -13.43 -14.76
N LYS A 151 7.08 -13.56 -14.11
CA LYS A 151 5.86 -14.09 -14.74
C LYS A 151 5.17 -13.07 -15.63
N THR A 152 4.39 -13.57 -16.57
CA THR A 152 3.52 -12.80 -17.45
C THR A 152 2.12 -12.69 -16.85
N VAL A 153 1.52 -11.50 -16.95
CA VAL A 153 0.23 -11.17 -16.33
C VAL A 153 -0.68 -10.49 -17.37
N ALA A 154 -1.98 -10.64 -17.21
CA ALA A 154 -2.97 -9.75 -17.83
C ALA A 154 -4.12 -9.48 -16.84
N ALA A 155 -4.76 -8.32 -16.96
CA ALA A 155 -5.92 -7.93 -16.15
C ALA A 155 -7.04 -7.39 -17.07
N VAL A 156 -8.27 -7.89 -16.94
CA VAL A 156 -9.43 -7.41 -17.70
C VAL A 156 -10.62 -7.24 -16.77
N GLU A 157 -11.11 -5.99 -16.68
CA GLU A 157 -12.11 -5.50 -15.71
C GLU A 157 -11.77 -5.89 -14.26
N TRP A 158 -10.47 -5.94 -13.93
CA TRP A 158 -10.01 -6.09 -12.54
C TRP A 158 -9.82 -4.71 -11.90
N VAL A 159 -10.75 -4.37 -11.01
CA VAL A 159 -10.92 -3.05 -10.39
C VAL A 159 -9.61 -2.42 -9.93
N GLY A 160 -9.24 -1.29 -10.55
CA GLY A 160 -8.11 -0.43 -10.19
C GLY A 160 -6.73 -0.90 -10.67
N ALA A 161 -6.65 -1.99 -11.44
CA ALA A 161 -5.38 -2.54 -11.93
C ALA A 161 -4.55 -1.57 -12.80
N ARG A 162 -5.18 -0.58 -13.45
CA ARG A 162 -4.48 0.48 -14.21
C ARG A 162 -3.77 1.48 -13.27
N SER A 163 -4.21 1.58 -12.03
CA SER A 163 -3.72 2.54 -11.02
C SER A 163 -2.69 1.94 -10.04
N TYR A 164 -2.29 0.67 -10.23
CA TYR A 164 -1.25 0.02 -9.44
C TYR A 164 0.12 0.72 -9.60
N VAL A 165 0.93 0.73 -8.52
CA VAL A 165 2.26 1.35 -8.50
C VAL A 165 3.28 0.35 -7.94
N PRO A 166 4.29 -0.09 -8.73
CA PRO A 166 4.46 0.15 -10.16
C PRO A 166 3.30 -0.46 -10.99
N ALA A 167 2.97 0.16 -12.12
CA ALA A 167 1.94 -0.33 -13.02
C ALA A 167 2.38 -1.63 -13.70
N LEU A 168 1.41 -2.53 -13.96
CA LEU A 168 1.65 -3.82 -14.59
C LEU A 168 2.24 -3.64 -16.00
N ARG A 169 3.23 -4.46 -16.36
CA ARG A 169 3.78 -4.57 -17.71
C ARG A 169 2.85 -5.36 -18.63
N GLY A 170 1.99 -6.21 -18.09
CA GLY A 170 0.93 -6.91 -18.81
C GLY A 170 -0.10 -6.00 -19.49
N PRO A 171 -0.97 -6.55 -20.36
CA PRO A 171 -2.18 -5.87 -20.81
C PRO A 171 -3.15 -5.68 -19.64
N VAL A 172 -3.70 -4.47 -19.53
CA VAL A 172 -4.71 -4.09 -18.52
C VAL A 172 -5.87 -3.40 -19.24
N VAL A 173 -7.10 -3.81 -18.94
CA VAL A 173 -8.35 -3.10 -19.23
C VAL A 173 -9.11 -2.96 -17.90
N ASP A 174 -9.54 -1.75 -17.55
CA ASP A 174 -9.98 -1.40 -16.20
C ASP A 174 -10.93 -0.17 -16.22
N PHE A 175 -12.24 -0.43 -16.26
CA PHE A 175 -13.32 0.55 -16.42
C PHE A 175 -13.34 1.32 -17.76
N ARG A 176 -14.22 2.33 -17.83
CA ARG A 176 -14.45 3.24 -18.96
C ARG A 176 -14.48 4.70 -18.49
N THR A 177 -14.05 5.62 -19.34
CA THR A 177 -14.17 7.08 -19.13
C THR A 177 -15.34 7.62 -19.96
N PHE A 178 -16.17 8.49 -19.37
CA PHE A 178 -17.33 9.11 -20.03
C PHE A 178 -17.02 10.56 -20.50
N PHE A 179 -17.68 10.98 -21.59
CA PHE A 179 -17.42 12.24 -22.30
C PHE A 179 -18.69 13.03 -22.68
N SER A 180 -19.88 12.46 -22.53
CA SER A 180 -21.16 13.15 -22.76
C SER A 180 -22.20 12.84 -21.68
N ASP A 181 -23.31 13.57 -21.71
CA ASP A 181 -24.56 13.14 -21.11
C ASP A 181 -25.09 11.85 -21.74
N ARG A 182 -26.15 11.35 -21.11
CA ARG A 182 -26.95 10.16 -21.45
C ARG A 182 -28.41 10.58 -21.34
N GLY A 183 -29.33 9.95 -22.05
CA GLY A 183 -30.73 10.32 -21.93
C GLY A 183 -31.63 9.86 -23.06
N VAL A 184 -32.67 10.65 -23.29
CA VAL A 184 -33.79 10.28 -24.16
C VAL A 184 -34.30 11.46 -24.99
N LEU A 185 -34.74 11.16 -26.21
CA LEU A 185 -35.52 12.04 -27.08
C LEU A 185 -36.83 11.34 -27.44
N LEU A 186 -37.97 12.02 -27.24
CA LEU A 186 -39.29 11.40 -27.38
C LEU A 186 -40.42 12.39 -27.72
N ASN A 187 -41.48 11.88 -28.35
CA ASN A 187 -42.62 12.69 -28.81
C ASN A 187 -43.89 12.64 -27.94
N TYR A 188 -43.80 12.00 -26.77
CA TYR A 188 -44.88 11.88 -25.80
C TYR A 188 -44.35 12.11 -24.38
N ASP A 189 -45.22 12.36 -23.41
CA ASP A 189 -44.80 12.66 -22.05
C ASP A 189 -44.70 11.38 -21.20
N LEU A 190 -43.53 11.13 -20.60
CA LEU A 190 -43.35 10.07 -19.60
C LEU A 190 -43.79 10.57 -18.21
N PRO A 191 -44.41 9.72 -17.37
CA PRO A 191 -44.78 10.07 -16.00
C PRO A 191 -43.58 10.58 -15.19
N GLY A 192 -43.82 11.58 -14.34
CA GLY A 192 -42.79 12.17 -13.46
C GLY A 192 -41.74 13.06 -14.14
N GLN A 193 -41.75 13.19 -15.47
CA GLN A 193 -40.72 13.93 -16.21
C GLN A 193 -41.01 15.43 -16.34
N PRO A 194 -39.97 16.28 -16.45
CA PRO A 194 -38.54 15.97 -16.42
C PRO A 194 -37.94 15.89 -15.00
N ALA A 195 -38.75 15.82 -13.94
CA ALA A 195 -38.24 15.88 -12.56
C ALA A 195 -37.38 14.66 -12.19
N GLY A 196 -37.78 13.45 -12.59
CA GLY A 196 -36.98 12.24 -12.43
C GLY A 196 -35.64 12.33 -13.16
N ALA A 197 -35.66 12.64 -14.46
CA ALA A 197 -34.47 12.86 -15.29
C ALA A 197 -33.45 13.80 -14.64
N ASN A 198 -33.91 14.97 -14.18
CA ASN A 198 -33.06 15.98 -13.55
C ASN A 198 -32.43 15.52 -12.23
N ALA A 199 -33.10 14.66 -11.44
CA ALA A 199 -32.57 14.16 -10.17
C ALA A 199 -31.33 13.25 -10.36
N PHE A 200 -31.30 12.48 -11.45
CA PHE A 200 -30.22 11.54 -11.77
C PHE A 200 -29.20 12.07 -12.80
N GLY A 201 -29.34 13.34 -13.21
CA GLY A 201 -28.47 13.97 -14.21
C GLY A 201 -28.60 13.34 -15.61
N VAL A 202 -29.82 12.91 -15.98
CA VAL A 202 -30.14 12.30 -17.26
C VAL A 202 -30.90 13.31 -18.13
N THR A 203 -30.59 13.36 -19.43
CA THR A 203 -31.20 14.31 -20.38
C THR A 203 -32.59 13.81 -20.83
N TYR A 204 -33.59 14.70 -20.84
CA TYR A 204 -34.97 14.40 -21.26
C TYR A 204 -35.45 15.43 -22.30
N ASN A 205 -35.46 15.04 -23.58
CA ASN A 205 -35.78 15.90 -24.71
C ASN A 205 -37.18 15.57 -25.28
N ARG A 206 -38.21 16.22 -24.74
CA ARG A 206 -39.58 16.16 -25.28
C ARG A 206 -39.72 17.11 -26.48
N VAL A 207 -40.12 16.56 -27.63
CA VAL A 207 -40.09 17.22 -28.95
C VAL A 207 -41.32 16.83 -29.79
N ASP A 208 -41.74 17.64 -30.77
CA ASP A 208 -42.89 17.36 -31.65
C ASP A 208 -42.43 17.12 -33.10
N LEU A 209 -42.68 15.92 -33.64
CA LEU A 209 -42.04 15.44 -34.87
C LEU A 209 -42.43 16.22 -36.13
N ASP A 210 -41.45 16.91 -36.68
CA ASP A 210 -41.54 17.78 -37.85
C ASP A 210 -41.61 16.97 -39.17
N ALA A 211 -42.08 17.57 -40.27
CA ALA A 211 -42.08 16.89 -41.57
C ALA A 211 -40.66 16.80 -42.16
N ALA A 212 -40.26 15.65 -42.70
CA ALA A 212 -38.92 15.46 -43.27
C ALA A 212 -38.69 16.38 -44.49
N THR A 213 -37.67 17.23 -44.42
CA THR A 213 -37.38 18.24 -45.44
C THR A 213 -35.87 18.43 -45.67
N GLY A 214 -35.47 18.41 -46.93
CA GLY A 214 -34.09 18.64 -47.36
C GLY A 214 -33.17 17.42 -47.27
N TRP A 215 -33.74 16.23 -47.16
CA TRP A 215 -33.01 14.95 -47.16
C TRP A 215 -32.64 14.51 -48.58
N THR A 216 -31.50 13.85 -48.73
CA THR A 216 -31.11 13.11 -49.95
C THR A 216 -30.77 11.67 -49.58
N ASP A 217 -30.80 10.77 -50.57
CA ASP A 217 -30.25 9.41 -50.46
C ASP A 217 -30.87 8.58 -49.30
N VAL A 218 -32.15 8.86 -49.01
CA VAL A 218 -32.99 8.14 -48.04
C VAL A 218 -33.94 7.15 -48.75
N PRO A 219 -34.41 6.08 -48.06
CA PRO A 219 -35.36 5.11 -48.61
C PRO A 219 -36.67 5.72 -49.13
N THR A 220 -37.28 5.06 -50.11
CA THR A 220 -38.65 5.35 -50.55
C THR A 220 -39.63 4.82 -49.50
N THR A 221 -40.57 5.67 -49.07
CA THR A 221 -41.49 5.43 -47.95
C THR A 221 -42.89 5.86 -48.36
N TYR A 222 -43.91 5.03 -48.11
CA TYR A 222 -45.30 5.42 -48.33
C TYR A 222 -45.75 6.47 -47.31
N SER A 223 -45.42 6.23 -46.03
CA SER A 223 -45.75 7.16 -44.95
C SER A 223 -44.97 8.47 -45.11
N PRO A 224 -45.61 9.65 -44.92
CA PRO A 224 -44.92 10.94 -45.03
C PRO A 224 -43.86 11.15 -43.95
N ALA A 225 -42.60 10.82 -44.29
CA ALA A 225 -41.48 10.80 -43.36
C ALA A 225 -41.38 12.01 -42.42
N LYS A 226 -40.92 11.72 -41.21
CA LYS A 226 -40.75 12.67 -40.11
C LYS A 226 -39.27 12.94 -39.84
N GLN A 227 -38.99 14.06 -39.20
CA GLN A 227 -37.64 14.41 -38.78
C GLN A 227 -37.63 15.05 -37.39
N GLU A 228 -36.47 14.99 -36.75
CA GLU A 228 -36.15 15.71 -35.51
C GLU A 228 -34.62 15.83 -35.37
N ARG A 229 -34.11 16.57 -34.38
CA ARG A 229 -32.68 16.65 -34.08
C ARG A 229 -32.35 16.19 -32.67
N LEU A 230 -31.56 15.12 -32.57
CA LEU A 230 -30.92 14.67 -31.34
C LEU A 230 -29.68 15.52 -31.03
N GLN A 231 -29.50 15.87 -29.75
CA GLN A 231 -28.28 16.46 -29.21
C GLN A 231 -27.72 15.56 -28.11
N LEU A 232 -26.40 15.34 -28.14
CA LEU A 232 -25.59 14.84 -27.03
C LEU A 232 -24.72 15.99 -26.50
N THR A 233 -24.77 16.24 -25.20
CA THR A 233 -24.10 17.33 -24.50
C THR A 233 -22.74 16.91 -23.98
N ASN A 234 -21.71 17.72 -24.17
CA ASN A 234 -20.36 17.48 -23.69
C ASN A 234 -20.26 17.56 -22.15
N THR A 235 -19.76 16.49 -21.52
CA THR A 235 -19.50 16.42 -20.07
C THR A 235 -18.03 16.08 -19.75
N ALA A 236 -17.17 16.04 -20.77
CA ALA A 236 -15.77 15.64 -20.63
C ALA A 236 -14.99 16.54 -19.65
N PHE A 237 -13.98 15.96 -19.00
CA PHE A 237 -13.03 16.70 -18.16
C PHE A 237 -11.58 16.34 -18.53
N PRO A 238 -10.80 17.26 -19.14
CA PRO A 238 -11.16 18.63 -19.51
C PRO A 238 -12.22 18.72 -20.63
N ALA A 239 -13.06 19.75 -20.59
CA ALA A 239 -14.17 19.92 -21.56
C ALA A 239 -13.72 20.07 -23.02
N ALA A 240 -12.43 20.31 -23.29
CA ALA A 240 -11.90 20.34 -24.66
C ALA A 240 -11.79 18.93 -25.30
N ASP A 241 -11.77 17.86 -24.50
CA ASP A 241 -11.54 16.48 -24.99
C ASP A 241 -12.73 15.89 -25.76
N ASN A 242 -13.91 16.53 -25.72
CA ASN A 242 -15.07 16.22 -26.55
C ASN A 242 -15.78 17.54 -26.96
N ILE A 243 -16.82 17.43 -27.79
CA ILE A 243 -17.72 18.51 -28.20
C ILE A 243 -19.17 18.05 -28.14
N ASP A 244 -20.11 18.99 -28.09
CA ASP A 244 -21.54 18.69 -28.30
C ASP A 244 -21.73 18.08 -29.69
N ARG A 245 -22.62 17.09 -29.81
CA ARG A 245 -22.90 16.39 -31.07
C ARG A 245 -24.37 16.47 -31.42
N PHE A 246 -24.64 16.64 -32.70
CA PHE A 246 -25.97 16.81 -33.25
C PHE A 246 -26.21 15.77 -34.35
N TYR A 247 -27.35 15.10 -34.30
CA TYR A 247 -27.76 14.11 -35.29
C TYR A 247 -29.16 14.49 -35.78
N ASP A 248 -29.33 14.58 -37.09
CA ASP A 248 -30.63 14.69 -37.72
C ASP A 248 -31.23 13.28 -37.82
N LEU A 249 -32.49 13.14 -37.40
CA LEU A 249 -33.25 11.90 -37.44
C LEU A 249 -34.18 11.91 -38.65
N TYR A 250 -34.26 10.80 -39.38
CA TYR A 250 -35.22 10.58 -40.47
C TYR A 250 -36.06 9.34 -40.14
N ILE A 251 -37.31 9.54 -39.75
CA ILE A 251 -38.22 8.49 -39.29
C ILE A 251 -39.19 8.17 -40.43
N PHE A 252 -39.24 6.93 -40.85
CA PHE A 252 -39.89 6.51 -42.09
C PHE A 252 -40.56 5.14 -41.98
N ASP A 253 -41.19 4.75 -43.07
CA ASP A 253 -41.85 3.46 -43.26
C ASP A 253 -41.09 2.74 -44.37
N SER A 254 -40.47 1.60 -44.05
CA SER A 254 -39.63 0.83 -44.95
C SER A 254 -40.41 0.20 -46.11
N THR A 255 -41.75 0.26 -46.05
CA THR A 255 -42.66 -0.38 -47.00
C THR A 255 -43.45 0.63 -47.82
N ASP A 256 -43.31 0.58 -49.15
CA ASP A 256 -44.17 1.31 -50.09
C ASP A 256 -45.44 0.48 -50.43
N ASP A 257 -46.16 0.01 -49.40
CA ASP A 257 -47.25 -0.98 -49.53
C ASP A 257 -48.68 -0.41 -49.52
N ALA A 258 -48.80 0.90 -49.27
CA ALA A 258 -50.02 1.70 -49.08
C ALA A 258 -50.74 1.57 -47.72
N THR A 259 -50.09 0.99 -46.72
CA THR A 259 -50.42 1.09 -45.29
C THR A 259 -49.56 2.19 -44.65
N THR A 260 -49.99 2.77 -43.51
CA THR A 260 -49.14 3.68 -42.71
C THR A 260 -48.58 2.91 -41.52
N ASN A 261 -47.30 2.58 -41.58
CA ASN A 261 -46.58 1.87 -40.52
C ASN A 261 -45.11 2.31 -40.45
N TYR A 262 -44.85 3.45 -39.80
CA TYR A 262 -43.48 3.84 -39.47
C TYR A 262 -42.81 2.75 -38.61
N ASP A 263 -41.68 2.26 -39.09
CA ASP A 263 -41.01 1.06 -38.57
C ASP A 263 -39.49 1.24 -38.46
N HIS A 264 -38.91 2.27 -39.08
CA HIS A 264 -37.47 2.57 -39.06
C HIS A 264 -37.14 4.05 -38.77
N VAL A 265 -35.95 4.30 -38.22
CA VAL A 265 -35.33 5.63 -38.12
C VAL A 265 -33.84 5.61 -38.48
N LEU A 266 -33.43 6.44 -39.43
CA LEU A 266 -32.03 6.76 -39.71
C LEU A 266 -31.54 7.85 -38.75
N VAL A 267 -30.31 7.68 -38.27
CA VAL A 267 -29.62 8.63 -37.39
C VAL A 267 -28.39 9.18 -38.11
N VAL A 268 -28.52 10.36 -38.74
CA VAL A 268 -27.47 10.95 -39.59
C VAL A 268 -26.73 12.05 -38.81
N PRO A 269 -25.39 12.06 -38.72
CA PRO A 269 -24.66 13.17 -38.12
C PRO A 269 -24.99 14.48 -38.83
N ALA A 270 -25.39 15.53 -38.10
CA ALA A 270 -25.85 16.79 -38.71
C ALA A 270 -24.78 17.49 -39.57
N THR A 271 -23.50 17.14 -39.39
CA THR A 271 -22.38 17.56 -40.25
C THR A 271 -22.39 16.96 -41.65
N ALA A 272 -23.12 15.87 -41.89
CA ALA A 272 -23.35 15.28 -43.21
C ALA A 272 -24.48 15.96 -43.98
N GLY A 273 -25.29 16.82 -43.33
CA GLY A 273 -26.24 17.69 -44.02
C GLY A 273 -27.49 16.99 -44.58
N LYS A 274 -27.99 15.95 -43.88
CA LYS A 274 -29.18 15.14 -44.25
C LYS A 274 -29.01 14.22 -45.47
N ASP A 275 -27.77 13.75 -45.68
CA ASP A 275 -27.42 12.65 -46.57
C ASP A 275 -27.72 11.30 -45.88
N GLY A 276 -28.60 10.48 -46.45
CA GLY A 276 -29.00 9.18 -45.91
C GLY A 276 -27.92 8.09 -46.02
N ASP A 277 -27.07 8.14 -47.05
CA ASP A 277 -25.92 7.22 -47.21
C ASP A 277 -24.85 7.48 -46.11
N ALA A 278 -24.94 8.61 -45.40
CA ALA A 278 -24.08 8.98 -44.29
C ALA A 278 -24.65 8.65 -42.89
N ALA A 279 -25.67 7.78 -42.80
CA ALA A 279 -26.26 7.35 -41.53
C ALA A 279 -25.25 6.65 -40.61
N ALA A 280 -25.28 7.03 -39.32
CA ALA A 280 -24.50 6.40 -38.25
C ALA A 280 -25.26 5.22 -37.60
N ALA A 281 -26.59 5.18 -37.73
CA ALA A 281 -27.43 4.05 -37.39
C ALA A 281 -28.70 4.04 -38.26
N ASP A 282 -29.25 2.85 -38.46
CA ASP A 282 -30.61 2.58 -38.94
C ASP A 282 -31.23 1.62 -37.89
N LEU A 283 -32.42 1.96 -37.37
CA LEU A 283 -32.99 1.32 -36.19
C LEU A 283 -34.50 1.07 -36.37
N GLY A 284 -34.93 -0.18 -36.21
CA GLY A 284 -36.32 -0.54 -35.95
C GLY A 284 -36.63 -0.59 -34.45
N GLN A 285 -37.90 -0.80 -34.07
CA GLN A 285 -38.28 -0.80 -32.65
C GLN A 285 -37.62 -1.95 -31.88
N GLY A 286 -36.86 -1.59 -30.84
CA GLY A 286 -36.07 -2.50 -30.00
C GLY A 286 -34.60 -2.60 -30.39
N ASP A 287 -34.21 -2.16 -31.58
CA ASP A 287 -32.84 -2.28 -32.07
C ASP A 287 -31.85 -1.37 -31.32
N TRP A 288 -30.62 -1.86 -31.20
CA TRP A 288 -29.46 -1.11 -30.69
C TRP A 288 -28.41 -0.89 -31.78
N ALA A 289 -27.72 0.26 -31.75
CA ALA A 289 -26.54 0.53 -32.59
C ALA A 289 -25.38 1.13 -31.78
N ASP A 290 -24.14 0.66 -32.05
CA ASP A 290 -22.88 1.24 -31.55
C ASP A 290 -22.39 2.36 -32.50
N VAL A 291 -22.46 3.61 -32.04
CA VAL A 291 -22.01 4.77 -32.81
C VAL A 291 -20.63 5.22 -32.35
N LYS A 292 -19.63 5.00 -33.21
CA LYS A 292 -18.25 5.45 -33.01
C LYS A 292 -18.08 6.94 -33.31
N VAL A 293 -17.26 7.61 -32.50
CA VAL A 293 -16.98 9.05 -32.61
C VAL A 293 -15.50 9.35 -32.36
N SER A 294 -14.97 10.37 -33.03
CA SER A 294 -13.61 10.89 -32.77
C SER A 294 -13.63 12.00 -31.72
N LEU A 295 -12.77 11.89 -30.71
CA LEU A 295 -12.57 12.86 -29.63
C LEU A 295 -11.76 14.09 -30.10
N THR A 296 -11.73 15.13 -29.26
CA THR A 296 -11.09 16.42 -29.53
C THR A 296 -10.04 16.76 -28.45
N GLY A 297 -9.55 18.00 -28.41
CA GLY A 297 -8.70 18.49 -27.30
C GLY A 297 -7.38 17.74 -27.14
N GLY A 298 -7.06 17.32 -25.92
CA GLY A 298 -5.88 16.50 -25.62
C GLY A 298 -6.00 15.06 -26.14
N ARG A 299 -7.19 14.64 -26.59
CA ARG A 299 -7.51 13.32 -27.14
C ARG A 299 -7.88 13.38 -28.63
N ALA A 300 -7.50 14.45 -29.32
CA ALA A 300 -7.89 14.69 -30.71
C ALA A 300 -7.53 13.53 -31.63
N GLY A 301 -8.54 12.93 -32.27
CA GLY A 301 -8.36 11.78 -33.17
C GLY A 301 -8.45 10.40 -32.51
N LEU A 302 -8.61 10.31 -31.19
CA LEU A 302 -8.85 9.04 -30.49
C LEU A 302 -10.33 8.64 -30.54
N THR A 303 -10.62 7.35 -30.66
CA THR A 303 -12.00 6.83 -30.77
C THR A 303 -12.68 6.70 -29.41
N ALA A 304 -13.94 7.12 -29.35
CA ALA A 304 -14.89 6.76 -28.31
C ALA A 304 -16.18 6.26 -28.99
N GLY A 305 -17.19 5.83 -28.23
CA GLY A 305 -18.48 5.48 -28.80
C GLY A 305 -19.58 5.36 -27.75
N TYR A 306 -20.81 5.22 -28.21
CA TYR A 306 -22.01 5.14 -27.38
C TYR A 306 -23.07 4.30 -28.08
N TYR A 307 -24.09 3.89 -27.34
CA TYR A 307 -25.21 3.12 -27.88
C TYR A 307 -26.48 3.97 -28.01
N LEU A 308 -27.23 3.70 -29.08
CA LEU A 308 -28.59 4.19 -29.32
C LEU A 308 -29.57 3.01 -29.26
N LYS A 309 -30.77 3.20 -28.67
CA LYS A 309 -31.91 2.28 -28.80
C LYS A 309 -33.16 3.01 -29.27
N ALA A 310 -33.87 2.47 -30.25
CA ALA A 310 -35.24 2.90 -30.59
C ALA A 310 -36.24 2.16 -29.68
N VAL A 311 -36.59 2.77 -28.54
CA VAL A 311 -37.38 2.12 -27.47
C VAL A 311 -38.87 2.04 -27.82
N ASP A 312 -39.45 3.12 -28.35
CA ASP A 312 -40.79 3.14 -28.94
C ASP A 312 -40.70 3.67 -30.37
N LEU A 313 -41.39 3.02 -31.30
CA LEU A 313 -41.58 3.45 -32.68
C LEU A 313 -42.93 2.90 -33.14
N ALA A 314 -44.00 3.57 -32.74
CA ALA A 314 -45.36 3.15 -33.04
C ALA A 314 -45.65 3.33 -34.55
N PRO A 315 -46.40 2.40 -35.19
CA PRO A 315 -46.75 2.49 -36.62
C PRO A 315 -47.45 3.78 -37.07
N ASP A 316 -48.10 4.50 -36.15
CA ASP A 316 -48.76 5.80 -36.39
C ASP A 316 -47.99 7.01 -35.81
N LEU A 317 -46.80 6.78 -35.23
CA LEU A 317 -46.00 7.70 -34.42
C LEU A 317 -46.75 8.35 -33.25
N SER A 318 -47.79 7.70 -32.71
CA SER A 318 -48.39 8.07 -31.42
C SER A 318 -47.40 7.97 -30.24
N LYS A 319 -46.36 7.15 -30.42
CA LYS A 319 -45.15 7.13 -29.60
C LYS A 319 -43.90 6.97 -30.46
N PHE A 320 -42.89 7.76 -30.14
CA PHE A 320 -41.52 7.66 -30.61
C PHE A 320 -40.58 7.97 -29.43
N ARG A 321 -39.59 7.12 -29.18
CA ARG A 321 -38.59 7.29 -28.10
C ARG A 321 -37.25 6.70 -28.51
N ILE A 322 -36.20 7.53 -28.54
CA ILE A 322 -34.80 7.15 -28.73
C ILE A 322 -34.06 7.33 -27.40
N TYR A 323 -33.45 6.27 -26.88
CA TYR A 323 -32.52 6.31 -25.75
C TYR A 323 -31.07 6.36 -26.24
N PHE A 324 -30.20 7.06 -25.52
CA PHE A 324 -28.77 7.15 -25.80
C PHE A 324 -27.92 7.03 -24.52
N THR A 325 -26.87 6.20 -24.57
CA THR A 325 -25.87 6.13 -23.49
C THR A 325 -24.87 7.30 -23.60
N SER A 326 -24.08 7.53 -22.55
CA SER A 326 -22.92 8.42 -22.64
C SER A 326 -21.89 7.92 -23.65
N ILE A 327 -21.22 8.84 -24.33
CA ILE A 327 -19.97 8.61 -25.08
C ILE A 327 -18.92 8.13 -24.08
N ALA A 328 -18.47 6.89 -24.27
CA ALA A 328 -17.55 6.19 -23.41
C ALA A 328 -16.30 5.72 -24.17
N ARG A 329 -15.21 5.51 -23.44
CA ARG A 329 -13.97 4.90 -23.93
C ARG A 329 -13.43 3.92 -22.89
N ALA A 330 -13.15 2.68 -23.29
CA ALA A 330 -12.46 1.70 -22.45
C ALA A 330 -11.09 2.22 -22.02
N ASN A 331 -10.79 2.11 -20.73
CA ASN A 331 -9.53 2.51 -20.14
C ASN A 331 -8.54 1.35 -20.20
N ALA A 332 -7.40 1.51 -20.88
CA ALA A 332 -6.47 0.40 -21.08
C ALA A 332 -4.98 0.80 -21.16
N THR A 333 -4.10 -0.11 -20.80
CA THR A 333 -2.63 0.03 -20.92
C THR A 333 -1.96 -1.30 -21.24
N TYR A 334 -0.81 -1.29 -21.92
CA TYR A 334 0.06 -2.46 -22.05
C TYR A 334 1.52 -1.99 -21.99
N ASN A 335 2.05 -1.89 -20.77
CA ASN A 335 3.27 -1.10 -20.51
C ASN A 335 4.57 -1.83 -20.86
N GLY A 336 4.54 -3.17 -20.92
CA GLY A 336 5.68 -4.05 -21.23
C GLY A 336 5.91 -4.34 -22.71
N CYS A 337 5.29 -3.56 -23.62
CA CYS A 337 5.23 -3.65 -25.09
C CYS A 337 6.57 -3.99 -25.81
N THR A 338 7.08 -5.20 -25.63
CA THR A 338 8.38 -5.69 -26.13
C THR A 338 8.36 -7.12 -26.67
N TYR A 339 7.24 -7.84 -26.49
CA TYR A 339 7.11 -9.28 -26.78
C TYR A 339 6.23 -9.64 -27.99
N ALA A 340 5.48 -8.68 -28.56
CA ALA A 340 4.51 -8.94 -29.63
C ALA A 340 4.77 -8.10 -30.90
N PRO A 341 4.96 -8.73 -32.08
CA PRO A 341 5.00 -8.01 -33.36
C PRO A 341 3.65 -7.31 -33.62
N GLY A 342 3.67 -5.99 -33.74
CA GLY A 342 2.46 -5.18 -33.95
C GLY A 342 2.06 -4.29 -32.77
N CYS A 343 2.70 -4.41 -31.60
CA CYS A 343 2.48 -3.49 -30.48
C CYS A 343 3.04 -2.09 -30.80
N SER A 344 2.16 -1.15 -31.17
CA SER A 344 2.50 0.17 -31.73
C SER A 344 2.40 1.31 -30.70
N ALA A 345 3.46 1.46 -29.89
CA ALA A 345 3.70 2.58 -28.97
C ALA A 345 2.68 2.75 -27.81
N PRO A 346 3.05 3.51 -26.74
CA PRO A 346 2.11 3.85 -25.68
C PRO A 346 0.90 4.61 -26.24
N GLY A 347 -0.31 4.07 -26.00
CA GLY A 347 -1.57 4.59 -26.54
C GLY A 347 -2.20 3.71 -27.63
N GLY A 348 -1.40 3.00 -28.44
CA GLY A 348 -1.91 2.20 -29.56
C GLY A 348 -2.82 1.04 -29.14
N PHE A 349 -2.56 0.44 -27.97
CA PHE A 349 -3.40 -0.63 -27.40
C PHE A 349 -4.81 -0.13 -27.05
N GLU A 350 -4.92 0.94 -26.26
CA GLU A 350 -6.22 1.52 -25.86
C GLU A 350 -7.02 2.02 -27.07
N GLU A 351 -6.33 2.62 -28.06
CA GLU A 351 -6.99 3.03 -29.30
C GLU A 351 -7.52 1.83 -30.11
N THR A 352 -6.73 0.77 -30.25
CA THR A 352 -7.14 -0.43 -30.99
C THR A 352 -8.38 -1.08 -30.36
N LEU A 353 -8.48 -1.12 -29.03
CA LEU A 353 -9.68 -1.66 -28.37
C LEU A 353 -10.94 -0.85 -28.70
N ASN A 354 -10.86 0.48 -28.61
CA ASN A 354 -12.01 1.36 -28.78
C ASN A 354 -12.43 1.54 -30.25
N ALA A 355 -11.48 1.48 -31.18
CA ALA A 355 -11.70 1.66 -32.62
C ALA A 355 -12.17 0.39 -33.34
N ARG A 356 -11.78 -0.81 -32.88
CA ARG A 356 -12.02 -2.08 -33.61
C ARG A 356 -13.15 -2.95 -33.03
N PHE A 357 -13.48 -2.79 -31.76
CA PHE A 357 -14.43 -3.66 -31.05
C PHE A 357 -15.61 -2.85 -30.50
N PRO A 358 -16.68 -3.51 -29.99
CA PRO A 358 -17.85 -2.82 -29.44
C PRO A 358 -17.47 -1.80 -28.35
N SER A 359 -18.23 -0.72 -28.29
CA SER A 359 -18.05 0.34 -27.28
C SER A 359 -18.22 -0.20 -25.86
N SER A 360 -17.42 0.30 -24.93
CA SER A 360 -17.44 -0.18 -23.55
C SER A 360 -18.67 0.36 -22.82
N THR A 361 -19.65 -0.53 -22.58
CA THR A 361 -20.87 -0.25 -21.83
C THR A 361 -20.97 -1.14 -20.57
N ALA A 362 -21.95 -0.82 -19.72
CA ALA A 362 -22.31 -1.46 -18.45
C ALA A 362 -23.77 -1.09 -18.14
N ALA A 363 -24.45 -1.75 -17.19
CA ALA A 363 -25.82 -1.40 -16.86
C ALA A 363 -25.87 -0.04 -16.12
N ASP A 364 -26.67 0.90 -16.61
CA ASP A 364 -26.77 2.24 -16.02
C ASP A 364 -28.08 2.37 -15.23
N PHE A 365 -27.99 2.37 -13.90
CA PHE A 365 -29.16 2.45 -13.03
C PHE A 365 -29.88 3.80 -13.15
N ALA A 366 -29.18 4.88 -13.48
CA ALA A 366 -29.73 6.23 -13.42
C ALA A 366 -30.87 6.46 -14.45
N PRO A 367 -30.78 6.02 -15.72
CA PRO A 367 -31.93 5.99 -16.64
C PRO A 367 -33.09 5.10 -16.20
N LEU A 368 -32.86 4.02 -15.45
CA LEU A 368 -33.92 3.14 -14.94
C LEU A 368 -34.63 3.79 -13.75
N GLU A 369 -33.90 4.21 -12.73
CA GLU A 369 -34.45 4.87 -11.53
C GLU A 369 -35.12 6.21 -11.89
N ALA A 370 -34.58 6.94 -12.87
CA ALA A 370 -35.22 8.14 -13.42
C ALA A 370 -36.54 7.85 -14.19
N GLY A 371 -36.89 6.59 -14.48
CA GLY A 371 -38.10 6.21 -15.23
C GLY A 371 -38.03 6.54 -16.72
N ILE A 372 -36.83 6.49 -17.32
CA ILE A 372 -36.55 6.84 -18.73
C ILE A 372 -36.45 5.59 -19.62
N VAL A 373 -35.91 4.50 -19.08
CA VAL A 373 -35.92 3.16 -19.67
C VAL A 373 -36.68 2.19 -18.76
N ASP A 374 -37.03 1.02 -19.29
CA ASP A 374 -37.62 -0.09 -18.52
C ASP A 374 -36.55 -1.09 -18.05
N GLU A 375 -36.94 -2.01 -17.15
CA GLU A 375 -36.07 -3.06 -16.61
C GLU A 375 -35.46 -3.91 -17.74
N ASP A 376 -36.25 -4.21 -18.77
CA ASP A 376 -35.85 -4.98 -19.94
C ASP A 376 -34.69 -4.28 -20.69
N THR A 377 -34.83 -2.99 -21.01
CA THR A 377 -33.77 -2.19 -21.66
C THR A 377 -32.53 -2.02 -20.78
N TYR A 378 -32.69 -1.88 -19.47
CA TYR A 378 -31.57 -1.84 -18.51
C TYR A 378 -30.78 -3.16 -18.51
N VAL A 379 -31.47 -4.30 -18.52
CA VAL A 379 -30.85 -5.63 -18.56
C VAL A 379 -30.16 -5.92 -19.88
N GLU A 380 -30.77 -5.53 -21.01
CA GLU A 380 -30.11 -5.58 -22.32
C GLU A 380 -28.77 -4.80 -22.30
N GLN A 381 -28.78 -3.55 -21.82
CA GLN A 381 -27.59 -2.71 -21.73
C GLN A 381 -26.49 -3.32 -20.84
N GLY A 382 -26.88 -3.95 -19.71
CA GLY A 382 -25.95 -4.66 -18.84
C GLY A 382 -25.32 -5.87 -19.53
N LEU A 383 -26.12 -6.71 -20.19
CA LEU A 383 -25.62 -7.90 -20.87
C LEU A 383 -24.74 -7.57 -22.10
N MET A 384 -24.90 -6.39 -22.71
CA MET A 384 -24.01 -5.86 -23.76
C MET A 384 -22.59 -5.55 -23.27
N TRP A 385 -22.34 -5.46 -21.95
CA TRP A 385 -20.98 -5.36 -21.39
C TRP A 385 -20.05 -6.44 -21.96
N LYS A 386 -20.57 -7.66 -22.14
CA LYS A 386 -19.75 -8.83 -22.50
C LYS A 386 -19.27 -8.80 -23.95
N ASP A 387 -19.98 -8.13 -24.86
CA ASP A 387 -19.60 -8.05 -26.28
C ASP A 387 -18.26 -7.34 -26.47
N ALA A 388 -18.05 -6.25 -25.73
CA ALA A 388 -16.79 -5.53 -25.67
C ALA A 388 -15.70 -6.37 -24.99
N HIS A 389 -15.94 -6.86 -23.77
CA HIS A 389 -14.90 -7.51 -22.96
C HIS A 389 -14.49 -8.88 -23.50
N PHE A 390 -15.39 -9.62 -24.15
CA PHE A 390 -15.05 -10.88 -24.83
C PHE A 390 -14.23 -10.64 -26.10
N ALA A 391 -14.43 -9.52 -26.78
CA ALA A 391 -13.57 -9.10 -27.88
C ALA A 391 -12.17 -8.68 -27.35
N TYR A 392 -12.10 -7.95 -26.23
CA TYR A 392 -10.83 -7.57 -25.60
C TYR A 392 -10.02 -8.80 -25.14
N LEU A 393 -10.66 -9.77 -24.48
CA LEU A 393 -10.02 -11.03 -24.05
C LEU A 393 -9.44 -11.81 -25.23
N ARG A 394 -10.22 -11.99 -26.32
CA ARG A 394 -9.75 -12.66 -27.54
C ARG A 394 -8.63 -11.89 -28.24
N PHE A 395 -8.70 -10.56 -28.28
CA PHE A 395 -7.64 -9.72 -28.86
C PHE A 395 -6.32 -9.86 -28.09
N ILE A 396 -6.37 -9.84 -26.75
CA ILE A 396 -5.19 -10.06 -25.90
C ILE A 396 -4.61 -11.47 -26.13
N ALA A 397 -5.46 -12.50 -26.13
CA ALA A 397 -5.01 -13.89 -26.15
C ALA A 397 -4.58 -14.39 -27.53
N ASP A 398 -5.32 -14.04 -28.59
CA ASP A 398 -5.18 -14.63 -29.93
C ASP A 398 -4.47 -13.68 -30.91
N ASP A 399 -4.87 -12.40 -30.99
CA ASP A 399 -4.27 -11.43 -31.92
C ASP A 399 -2.92 -10.87 -31.40
N LEU A 400 -2.80 -10.57 -30.11
CA LEU A 400 -1.53 -10.19 -29.47
C LEU A 400 -0.72 -11.41 -28.99
N GLY A 401 -1.32 -12.61 -28.97
CA GLY A 401 -0.67 -13.86 -28.57
C GLY A 401 -0.34 -13.99 -27.08
N VAL A 402 -0.90 -13.14 -26.22
CA VAL A 402 -0.56 -13.11 -24.78
C VAL A 402 -1.30 -14.21 -24.04
N ARG A 403 -0.59 -15.30 -23.68
CA ARG A 403 -1.07 -16.34 -22.77
C ARG A 403 -0.35 -16.14 -21.42
N PRO A 404 -0.92 -15.40 -20.45
CA PRO A 404 -0.22 -15.09 -19.22
C PRO A 404 -0.06 -16.31 -18.30
N ASP A 405 0.89 -16.25 -17.37
CA ASP A 405 0.98 -17.16 -16.23
C ASP A 405 -0.16 -16.89 -15.22
N LEU A 406 -0.59 -15.63 -15.09
CA LEU A 406 -1.68 -15.20 -14.22
C LEU A 406 -2.63 -14.26 -14.99
N LEU A 407 -3.86 -14.71 -15.22
CA LEU A 407 -4.96 -13.87 -15.71
C LEU A 407 -5.83 -13.44 -14.54
N LEU A 408 -5.97 -12.13 -14.35
CA LEU A 408 -6.99 -11.52 -13.50
C LEU A 408 -8.18 -11.12 -14.38
N ALA A 409 -9.38 -11.61 -14.08
CA ALA A 409 -10.57 -11.37 -14.88
C ALA A 409 -11.77 -10.99 -14.00
N GLY A 410 -12.53 -9.97 -14.40
CA GLY A 410 -13.71 -9.48 -13.71
C GLY A 410 -14.97 -9.40 -14.56
N THR A 411 -16.13 -9.25 -13.90
CA THR A 411 -17.40 -8.78 -14.49
C THR A 411 -18.21 -8.03 -13.40
N PRO A 412 -18.86 -6.89 -13.72
CA PRO A 412 -19.67 -6.12 -12.78
C PRO A 412 -21.15 -6.55 -12.74
N VAL A 413 -21.63 -7.31 -13.74
CA VAL A 413 -23.07 -7.44 -14.04
C VAL A 413 -23.85 -8.12 -12.89
N THR A 414 -23.18 -8.94 -12.08
CA THR A 414 -23.78 -9.57 -10.88
C THR A 414 -24.04 -8.62 -9.72
N ASP A 415 -23.31 -7.51 -9.63
CA ASP A 415 -23.56 -6.42 -8.68
C ASP A 415 -24.67 -5.51 -9.21
N GLU A 416 -24.52 -5.05 -10.46
CA GLU A 416 -25.45 -4.17 -11.16
C GLU A 416 -26.91 -4.69 -11.07
N PHE A 417 -27.16 -5.94 -11.44
CA PHE A 417 -28.51 -6.53 -11.39
C PHE A 417 -28.95 -6.90 -9.96
N SER A 418 -28.01 -7.17 -9.05
CA SER A 418 -28.33 -7.38 -7.64
C SER A 418 -28.87 -6.09 -7.01
N HIS A 419 -28.26 -4.94 -7.33
CA HIS A 419 -28.71 -3.62 -6.89
C HIS A 419 -30.14 -3.31 -7.32
N GLN A 420 -30.57 -3.67 -8.52
CA GLN A 420 -31.87 -3.25 -9.06
C GLN A 420 -33.02 -4.25 -8.84
N PHE A 421 -32.76 -5.52 -8.49
CA PHE A 421 -33.83 -6.54 -8.45
C PHE A 421 -33.97 -7.34 -7.14
N MET A 422 -33.03 -7.26 -6.18
CA MET A 422 -32.98 -8.26 -5.10
C MET A 422 -34.16 -8.23 -4.10
N ALA A 423 -34.60 -7.07 -3.63
CA ALA A 423 -35.79 -6.98 -2.78
C ALA A 423 -37.07 -7.28 -3.57
N LEU A 424 -37.16 -6.91 -4.85
CA LEU A 424 -38.33 -7.22 -5.69
C LEU A 424 -38.61 -8.73 -5.78
N VAL A 425 -37.59 -9.58 -5.62
CA VAL A 425 -37.72 -11.04 -5.53
C VAL A 425 -37.71 -11.60 -4.10
N THR A 426 -37.68 -10.75 -3.06
CA THR A 426 -37.63 -11.17 -1.64
C THR A 426 -38.93 -10.82 -0.89
N PRO A 427 -39.66 -11.80 -0.32
CA PRO A 427 -40.98 -11.56 0.26
C PRO A 427 -41.01 -10.98 1.68
N THR A 428 -39.89 -10.99 2.42
CA THR A 428 -39.83 -10.55 3.83
C THR A 428 -38.51 -9.88 4.15
N ASP A 429 -38.52 -8.96 5.12
CA ASP A 429 -37.31 -8.32 5.63
C ASP A 429 -36.48 -9.22 6.57
N LEU A 430 -35.41 -8.65 7.17
CA LEU A 430 -34.50 -9.35 8.07
C LEU A 430 -35.10 -9.67 9.46
N ASP A 431 -36.24 -9.09 9.84
CA ASP A 431 -36.94 -9.42 11.09
C ASP A 431 -38.02 -10.49 10.86
N GLY A 432 -38.77 -10.35 9.76
CA GLY A 432 -39.72 -11.33 9.22
C GLY A 432 -41.03 -10.71 8.75
N ASP A 433 -41.09 -9.38 8.70
CA ASP A 433 -42.27 -8.66 8.24
C ASP A 433 -42.31 -8.65 6.71
N PRO A 434 -43.51 -8.56 6.09
CA PRO A 434 -43.64 -8.52 4.64
C PRO A 434 -42.83 -7.38 4.02
N ASN A 435 -42.09 -7.66 2.95
CA ASN A 435 -41.53 -6.63 2.10
C ASN A 435 -42.67 -6.03 1.25
N PRO A 436 -43.01 -4.73 1.37
CA PRO A 436 -44.07 -4.14 0.55
C PRO A 436 -43.69 -4.01 -0.93
N TYR A 437 -42.39 -4.07 -1.27
CA TYR A 437 -41.89 -4.03 -2.65
C TYR A 437 -41.77 -5.42 -3.30
N PHE A 438 -42.31 -6.48 -2.69
CA PHE A 438 -42.21 -7.83 -3.25
C PHE A 438 -43.11 -7.99 -4.48
N ASP A 439 -42.48 -8.07 -5.65
CA ASP A 439 -43.09 -7.94 -6.98
C ASP A 439 -43.94 -6.68 -7.20
N ASP A 440 -43.69 -5.59 -6.46
CA ASP A 440 -44.25 -4.25 -6.69
C ASP A 440 -43.13 -3.22 -6.60
N ALA A 441 -42.61 -2.78 -7.74
CA ALA A 441 -41.54 -1.77 -7.78
C ALA A 441 -42.03 -0.33 -7.55
N THR A 442 -43.34 -0.10 -7.48
CA THR A 442 -43.95 1.23 -7.34
C THR A 442 -44.52 1.51 -5.95
N ASN A 443 -44.80 0.47 -5.16
CA ASN A 443 -45.51 0.51 -3.88
C ASN A 443 -46.90 1.15 -4.05
N ASP A 444 -47.72 0.58 -4.94
CA ASP A 444 -49.13 0.96 -5.15
C ASP A 444 -50.15 -0.09 -4.65
N ASP A 445 -49.65 -1.12 -3.95
CA ASP A 445 -50.37 -2.31 -3.47
C ASP A 445 -50.83 -3.29 -4.59
N VAL A 446 -50.32 -3.14 -5.83
CA VAL A 446 -50.62 -4.03 -6.98
C VAL A 446 -49.34 -4.73 -7.48
N PRO A 447 -49.25 -6.07 -7.38
CA PRO A 447 -48.11 -6.80 -7.94
C PRO A 447 -47.98 -6.64 -9.47
N ASP A 448 -46.79 -6.27 -9.92
CA ASP A 448 -46.36 -6.15 -11.32
C ASP A 448 -46.54 -7.46 -12.10
N GLY A 449 -46.48 -8.61 -11.41
CA GLY A 449 -46.48 -9.93 -12.03
C GLY A 449 -45.16 -10.29 -12.71
N ARG A 450 -44.07 -9.60 -12.36
CA ARG A 450 -42.74 -9.69 -12.99
C ARG A 450 -41.73 -10.53 -12.20
N LEU A 451 -42.13 -11.14 -11.08
CA LEU A 451 -41.26 -11.94 -10.20
C LEU A 451 -40.35 -12.93 -10.95
N ALA A 452 -40.92 -13.73 -11.85
CA ALA A 452 -40.17 -14.73 -12.63
C ALA A 452 -39.22 -14.11 -13.68
N VAL A 453 -39.53 -12.89 -14.14
CA VAL A 453 -38.68 -12.11 -15.05
C VAL A 453 -37.50 -11.53 -14.28
N ARG A 454 -37.75 -10.95 -13.09
CA ARG A 454 -36.75 -10.39 -12.18
C ARG A 454 -35.81 -11.46 -11.60
N GLU A 455 -36.31 -12.64 -11.23
CA GLU A 455 -35.48 -13.81 -10.92
C GLU A 455 -34.62 -14.23 -12.14
N GLY A 456 -35.19 -14.14 -13.35
CA GLY A 456 -34.51 -14.40 -14.62
C GLY A 456 -33.36 -13.42 -14.90
N TYR A 457 -33.54 -12.14 -14.56
CA TYR A 457 -32.50 -11.12 -14.68
C TYR A 457 -31.33 -11.40 -13.74
N ILE A 458 -31.57 -11.57 -12.43
CA ILE A 458 -30.51 -11.92 -11.47
C ILE A 458 -29.79 -13.20 -11.92
N ARG A 459 -30.52 -14.22 -12.39
CA ARG A 459 -29.93 -15.44 -12.96
C ARG A 459 -29.08 -15.18 -14.21
N SER A 460 -29.48 -14.27 -15.10
CA SER A 460 -28.75 -13.97 -16.34
C SER A 460 -27.36 -13.34 -16.08
N ALA A 461 -27.20 -12.54 -15.02
CA ALA A 461 -25.89 -12.03 -14.61
C ALA A 461 -24.96 -13.16 -14.13
N TYR A 462 -25.49 -14.17 -13.43
CA TYR A 462 -24.69 -15.33 -13.01
C TYR A 462 -24.32 -16.23 -14.21
N VAL A 463 -25.17 -16.29 -15.24
CA VAL A 463 -24.84 -16.92 -16.53
C VAL A 463 -23.76 -16.14 -17.28
N GLU A 464 -23.83 -14.80 -17.29
CA GLU A 464 -22.78 -13.92 -17.83
C GLU A 464 -21.44 -14.18 -17.15
N ALA A 465 -21.41 -14.25 -15.82
CA ALA A 465 -20.21 -14.58 -15.06
C ALA A 465 -19.65 -15.99 -15.39
N ASP A 466 -20.51 -16.98 -15.68
CA ASP A 466 -20.06 -18.31 -16.14
C ASP A 466 -19.52 -18.28 -17.58
N ASP A 467 -20.15 -17.53 -18.49
CA ASP A 467 -19.66 -17.28 -19.86
C ASP A 467 -18.28 -16.59 -19.84
N THR A 468 -18.10 -15.53 -19.04
CA THR A 468 -16.83 -14.81 -18.85
C THR A 468 -15.74 -15.75 -18.36
N LEU A 469 -16.05 -16.53 -17.31
CA LEU A 469 -15.16 -17.53 -16.73
C LEU A 469 -14.79 -18.63 -17.73
N ALA A 470 -15.76 -19.12 -18.52
CA ALA A 470 -15.54 -20.11 -19.55
C ALA A 470 -14.59 -19.58 -20.64
N LEU A 471 -14.82 -18.35 -21.13
CA LEU A 471 -13.97 -17.71 -22.12
C LEU A 471 -12.54 -17.51 -21.58
N ALA A 472 -12.39 -16.89 -20.41
CA ALA A 472 -11.09 -16.67 -19.77
C ALA A 472 -10.28 -17.97 -19.63
N ARG A 473 -10.91 -19.05 -19.15
CA ARG A 473 -10.24 -20.36 -19.00
C ARG A 473 -9.89 -21.01 -20.35
N SER A 474 -10.75 -20.88 -21.35
CA SER A 474 -10.48 -21.44 -22.69
C SER A 474 -9.31 -20.76 -23.39
N LEU A 475 -9.21 -19.43 -23.28
CA LEU A 475 -8.15 -18.63 -23.91
C LEU A 475 -6.78 -18.84 -23.25
N MET A 476 -6.73 -19.21 -21.97
CA MET A 476 -5.49 -19.57 -21.28
C MET A 476 -4.93 -20.92 -21.74
N GLY A 477 -5.82 -21.85 -22.16
CA GLY A 477 -5.47 -23.20 -22.58
C GLY A 477 -4.94 -24.10 -21.45
N GLY A 478 -4.69 -25.38 -21.76
CA GLY A 478 -4.02 -26.31 -20.83
C GLY A 478 -4.83 -26.75 -19.60
N ALA A 479 -6.10 -26.34 -19.46
CA ALA A 479 -6.93 -26.51 -18.26
C ALA A 479 -6.31 -25.83 -17.02
N PRO A 480 -6.29 -24.48 -16.97
CA PRO A 480 -5.55 -23.73 -15.97
C PRO A 480 -6.12 -23.92 -14.56
N THR A 481 -5.28 -23.76 -13.55
CA THR A 481 -5.71 -23.70 -12.15
C THR A 481 -6.60 -22.47 -11.98
N THR A 482 -7.84 -22.69 -11.58
CA THR A 482 -8.89 -21.67 -11.63
C THR A 482 -9.35 -21.37 -10.22
N PHE A 483 -9.30 -20.10 -9.83
CA PHE A 483 -9.97 -19.54 -8.67
C PHE A 483 -11.17 -18.71 -9.16
N VAL A 484 -12.33 -18.95 -8.55
CA VAL A 484 -13.57 -18.19 -8.73
C VAL A 484 -13.88 -17.56 -7.38
N SER A 485 -13.86 -16.23 -7.33
CA SER A 485 -14.12 -15.44 -6.13
C SER A 485 -15.32 -14.53 -6.31
N SER A 486 -15.75 -13.92 -5.21
CA SER A 486 -16.29 -12.56 -5.24
C SER A 486 -15.60 -11.72 -4.18
N ASP A 487 -15.82 -10.42 -4.24
CA ASP A 487 -15.20 -9.35 -3.48
C ASP A 487 -16.14 -8.80 -2.38
N HIS A 488 -17.46 -8.95 -2.55
CA HIS A 488 -18.46 -8.89 -1.49
C HIS A 488 -19.64 -9.87 -1.70
N GLY A 489 -20.67 -9.72 -0.88
CA GLY A 489 -21.98 -10.34 -1.05
C GLY A 489 -23.07 -9.27 -1.04
N PHE A 490 -24.33 -9.67 -0.83
CA PHE A 490 -25.50 -8.80 -1.02
C PHE A 490 -26.65 -9.10 -0.04
N ALA A 491 -27.44 -8.06 0.25
CA ALA A 491 -28.70 -8.12 0.99
C ALA A 491 -29.81 -7.31 0.27
N PRO A 492 -31.08 -7.75 0.32
CA PRO A 492 -32.23 -6.95 -0.10
C PRO A 492 -32.45 -5.75 0.83
N GLN A 493 -32.82 -4.60 0.26
CA GLN A 493 -33.13 -3.38 0.98
C GLN A 493 -34.05 -2.47 0.15
N TRP A 494 -34.62 -1.41 0.74
CA TRP A 494 -35.48 -0.44 0.03
C TRP A 494 -35.65 0.91 0.76
N ARG A 495 -34.84 1.20 1.80
CA ARG A 495 -34.91 2.44 2.58
C ARG A 495 -33.58 3.20 2.57
N ALA A 496 -33.64 4.45 2.13
CA ALA A 496 -32.51 5.37 2.14
C ALA A 496 -32.30 6.00 3.53
N VAL A 497 -31.06 6.32 3.90
CA VAL A 497 -30.70 7.05 5.13
C VAL A 497 -29.74 8.20 4.82
N ASN A 498 -30.20 9.43 5.02
CA ASN A 498 -29.40 10.63 4.75
C ASN A 498 -28.48 10.97 5.92
N VAL A 499 -27.32 10.30 5.95
CA VAL A 499 -26.26 10.50 6.95
C VAL A 499 -25.83 11.97 7.02
N SER A 500 -25.80 12.67 5.88
CA SER A 500 -25.42 14.09 5.81
C SER A 500 -26.43 15.01 6.50
N LYS A 501 -27.73 14.71 6.38
CA LYS A 501 -28.79 15.44 7.09
C LYS A 501 -28.72 15.23 8.59
N VAL A 502 -28.43 14.02 9.07
CA VAL A 502 -28.20 13.78 10.51
C VAL A 502 -27.05 14.66 11.03
N LEU A 503 -25.95 14.81 10.27
CA LEU A 503 -24.85 15.71 10.63
C LEU A 503 -25.24 17.20 10.56
N ALA A 504 -26.12 17.59 9.64
CA ALA A 504 -26.64 18.96 9.54
C ALA A 504 -27.58 19.31 10.71
N ASP A 505 -28.48 18.40 11.09
CA ASP A 505 -29.39 18.54 12.25
C ASP A 505 -28.62 18.62 13.58
N LEU A 506 -27.40 18.05 13.65
CA LEU A 506 -26.46 18.18 14.77
C LEU A 506 -25.64 19.48 14.77
N GLY A 507 -25.76 20.33 13.74
CA GLY A 507 -24.97 21.56 13.59
C GLY A 507 -23.49 21.31 13.27
N LEU A 508 -23.20 20.24 12.52
CA LEU A 508 -21.83 19.87 12.10
C LEU A 508 -21.51 20.21 10.64
N GLY A 509 -22.50 20.63 9.86
CA GLY A 509 -22.33 21.10 8.48
C GLY A 509 -23.65 21.60 7.89
N ALA A 510 -23.63 21.91 6.59
CA ALA A 510 -24.84 21.84 5.78
C ALA A 510 -25.02 20.39 5.28
N GLU A 511 -26.23 20.06 4.82
CA GLU A 511 -26.52 18.79 4.14
C GLU A 511 -25.65 18.66 2.87
N GLN A 512 -25.16 17.46 2.57
CA GLN A 512 -24.31 17.21 1.40
C GLN A 512 -25.17 16.95 0.17
N ILE A 513 -24.89 17.65 -0.93
CA ILE A 513 -25.59 17.47 -2.22
C ILE A 513 -25.16 16.21 -2.99
N SER A 514 -24.15 15.48 -2.51
CA SER A 514 -23.58 14.28 -3.14
C SER A 514 -22.62 13.60 -2.16
N ASN A 515 -22.47 12.27 -2.27
CA ASN A 515 -21.56 11.45 -1.47
C ASN A 515 -20.16 12.08 -1.35
N CYS A 516 -19.69 12.25 -0.11
CA CYS A 516 -18.32 12.70 0.18
C CYS A 516 -17.99 14.09 -0.41
N ARG A 517 -18.96 15.03 -0.48
CA ARG A 517 -18.77 16.42 -0.94
C ARG A 517 -19.26 17.45 0.09
N ALA A 518 -18.46 17.71 1.11
CA ALA A 518 -18.80 18.65 2.19
C ALA A 518 -18.54 20.10 1.76
N ALA A 519 -19.35 21.03 2.28
CA ALA A 519 -19.14 22.45 2.06
C ALA A 519 -17.86 22.96 2.77
N PRO A 520 -17.14 23.97 2.23
CA PRO A 520 -15.99 24.57 2.89
C PRO A 520 -16.33 25.07 4.31
N GLY A 521 -15.52 24.71 5.29
CA GLY A 521 -15.74 25.06 6.70
C GLY A 521 -16.70 24.15 7.47
N ALA A 522 -17.21 23.06 6.87
CA ALA A 522 -17.94 22.03 7.60
C ALA A 522 -17.09 21.42 8.73
N ARG A 523 -17.73 21.11 9.87
CA ARG A 523 -17.08 20.49 11.04
C ARG A 523 -16.96 18.98 10.86
N ALA A 524 -17.94 18.36 10.20
CA ALA A 524 -17.93 16.96 9.83
C ALA A 524 -18.20 16.77 8.33
N LYS A 525 -17.73 15.64 7.80
CA LYS A 525 -17.99 15.15 6.45
C LYS A 525 -18.34 13.67 6.55
N GLU A 526 -19.39 13.21 5.87
CA GLU A 526 -19.60 11.77 5.65
C GLU A 526 -19.20 11.36 4.22
N CYS A 527 -18.72 10.13 4.08
CA CYS A 527 -18.45 9.45 2.83
C CYS A 527 -18.99 8.02 2.96
N HIS A 528 -19.90 7.62 2.08
CA HIS A 528 -20.69 6.40 2.25
C HIS A 528 -20.54 5.43 1.09
N ALA A 529 -20.90 4.17 1.34
CA ALA A 529 -21.18 3.15 0.32
C ALA A 529 -21.99 2.02 0.95
N GLY A 530 -23.20 1.83 0.44
CA GLY A 530 -24.17 0.81 0.78
C GLY A 530 -24.61 0.79 2.23
N GLY A 531 -24.30 -0.31 2.92
CA GLY A 531 -24.62 -0.48 4.34
C GLY A 531 -23.78 0.35 5.31
N THR A 532 -22.74 1.09 4.85
CA THR A 532 -21.77 1.76 5.73
C THR A 532 -21.48 3.22 5.33
N ALA A 533 -21.45 4.11 6.32
CA ALA A 533 -20.96 5.48 6.17
C ALA A 533 -19.79 5.80 7.12
N GLN A 534 -18.74 6.43 6.59
CA GLN A 534 -17.58 6.87 7.35
C GLN A 534 -17.60 8.38 7.54
N ILE A 535 -17.47 8.83 8.78
CA ILE A 535 -17.62 10.23 9.19
C ILE A 535 -16.27 10.77 9.66
N TYR A 536 -15.81 11.84 9.01
CA TYR A 536 -14.53 12.50 9.23
C TYR A 536 -14.74 13.87 9.88
N LEU A 537 -13.88 14.23 10.82
CA LEU A 537 -13.93 15.50 11.53
C LEU A 537 -12.86 16.48 11.04
N SER A 538 -13.18 17.77 11.03
CA SER A 538 -12.26 18.85 10.65
C SER A 538 -11.50 19.33 11.88
N VAL A 539 -10.39 18.67 12.25
CA VAL A 539 -9.74 18.86 13.56
C VAL A 539 -8.53 19.79 13.47
N ALA A 540 -8.57 20.90 14.21
CA ALA A 540 -7.51 21.89 14.29
C ALA A 540 -6.18 21.26 14.75
N GLY A 541 -5.11 21.49 13.98
CA GLY A 541 -3.76 20.95 14.23
C GLY A 541 -3.52 19.57 13.59
N ARG A 542 -4.57 18.81 13.25
CA ARG A 542 -4.49 17.58 12.47
C ARG A 542 -4.73 17.85 10.97
N ASP A 543 -5.80 18.60 10.71
CA ASP A 543 -6.30 18.94 9.39
C ASP A 543 -5.99 20.44 9.09
N PRO A 544 -5.41 20.80 7.94
CA PRO A 544 -5.11 22.19 7.61
C PRO A 544 -6.41 23.00 7.49
N GLY A 545 -6.52 24.10 8.24
CA GLY A 545 -7.78 24.86 8.35
C GLY A 545 -8.86 24.20 9.21
N GLY A 546 -8.54 23.16 9.97
CA GLY A 546 -9.48 22.43 10.84
C GLY A 546 -10.22 23.32 11.84
N VAL A 547 -11.55 23.15 11.93
CA VAL A 547 -12.45 24.05 12.69
C VAL A 547 -12.92 23.52 14.06
N ILE A 548 -12.71 22.23 14.36
CA ILE A 548 -12.96 21.64 15.68
C ILE A 548 -11.66 21.72 16.49
N PRO A 549 -11.61 22.42 17.64
CA PRO A 549 -10.45 22.36 18.54
C PRO A 549 -10.20 20.92 18.99
N ALA A 550 -8.94 20.48 19.06
CA ALA A 550 -8.59 19.10 19.44
C ALA A 550 -9.24 18.64 20.77
N SER A 551 -9.36 19.55 21.75
CA SER A 551 -10.04 19.32 23.03
C SER A 551 -11.57 19.09 22.94
N GLN A 552 -12.18 19.30 21.77
CA GLN A 552 -13.59 19.00 21.47
C GLN A 552 -13.77 17.75 20.61
N TYR A 553 -12.70 17.10 20.13
CA TYR A 553 -12.75 15.96 19.21
C TYR A 553 -13.71 14.86 19.73
N ASP A 554 -13.44 14.32 20.92
CA ASP A 554 -14.29 13.27 21.51
C ASP A 554 -15.69 13.74 21.90
N ALA A 555 -15.87 15.03 22.22
CA ALA A 555 -17.22 15.57 22.45
C ALA A 555 -18.07 15.52 21.17
N VAL A 556 -17.48 15.89 20.02
CA VAL A 556 -18.14 15.79 18.71
C VAL A 556 -18.33 14.33 18.29
N ARG A 557 -17.34 13.44 18.51
CA ARG A 557 -17.51 12.00 18.26
C ARG A 557 -18.66 11.42 19.07
N ASN A 558 -18.73 11.72 20.37
CA ASN A 558 -19.80 11.23 21.24
C ASN A 558 -21.18 11.80 20.85
N GLN A 559 -21.25 13.06 20.38
CA GLN A 559 -22.48 13.65 19.84
C GLN A 559 -22.99 12.87 18.61
N ILE A 560 -22.09 12.53 17.67
CA ILE A 560 -22.41 11.74 16.47
C ILE A 560 -22.82 10.31 16.86
N VAL A 561 -22.03 9.64 17.71
CA VAL A 561 -22.31 8.27 18.17
C VAL A 561 -23.67 8.17 18.85
N ALA A 562 -24.00 9.10 19.76
CA ALA A 562 -25.31 9.11 20.43
C ALA A 562 -26.46 9.37 19.44
N ALA A 563 -26.26 10.21 18.42
CA ALA A 563 -27.28 10.49 17.42
C ALA A 563 -27.59 9.27 16.55
N PHE A 564 -26.58 8.54 16.09
CA PHE A 564 -26.79 7.33 15.28
C PHE A 564 -27.24 6.12 16.12
N GLN A 565 -26.80 5.99 17.37
CA GLN A 565 -27.32 4.97 18.31
C GLN A 565 -28.79 5.24 18.70
N GLY A 566 -29.21 6.51 18.72
CA GLY A 566 -30.60 6.93 18.96
C GLY A 566 -31.44 7.14 17.70
N LEU A 567 -30.94 6.76 16.52
CA LEU A 567 -31.61 7.05 15.25
C LEU A 567 -32.79 6.10 15.00
N THR A 568 -33.99 6.65 14.96
CA THR A 568 -35.25 5.91 14.76
C THR A 568 -35.95 6.36 13.49
N ASP A 569 -36.39 5.42 12.67
CA ASP A 569 -37.36 5.67 11.60
C ASP A 569 -38.76 5.89 12.22
N ALA A 570 -39.45 6.94 11.76
CA ALA A 570 -40.79 7.31 12.21
C ALA A 570 -41.91 6.62 11.41
N GLU A 571 -41.64 6.18 10.17
CA GLU A 571 -42.56 5.36 9.37
C GLU A 571 -42.54 3.90 9.83
N ASN A 572 -41.39 3.42 10.31
CA ASN A 572 -41.17 2.03 10.73
C ASN A 572 -40.83 1.94 12.23
N PRO A 573 -41.73 2.36 13.14
CA PRO A 573 -41.44 2.55 14.55
C PRO A 573 -41.07 1.25 15.26
N GLY A 574 -39.88 1.24 15.89
CA GLY A 574 -39.34 0.09 16.62
C GLY A 574 -38.39 -0.79 15.80
N LYS A 575 -38.22 -0.55 14.49
CA LYS A 575 -37.17 -1.18 13.69
C LYS A 575 -35.77 -0.70 14.12
N GLN A 576 -34.79 -1.59 14.04
CA GLN A 576 -33.38 -1.25 14.23
C GLN A 576 -32.82 -0.64 12.94
N VAL A 577 -32.58 0.67 12.91
CA VAL A 577 -31.96 1.37 11.77
C VAL A 577 -30.46 1.06 11.66
N VAL A 578 -29.75 1.18 12.80
CA VAL A 578 -28.29 1.06 12.87
C VAL A 578 -27.91 -0.26 13.51
N ALA A 579 -27.11 -1.06 12.80
CA ALA A 579 -26.56 -2.33 13.29
C ALA A 579 -25.46 -2.09 14.34
N THR A 580 -24.54 -1.17 14.06
CA THR A 580 -23.51 -0.71 15.02
C THR A 580 -22.98 0.68 14.68
N VAL A 581 -22.42 1.37 15.68
CA VAL A 581 -21.60 2.57 15.47
C VAL A 581 -20.22 2.29 16.06
N LEU A 582 -19.22 2.30 15.20
CA LEU A 582 -17.81 2.07 15.51
C LEU A 582 -17.08 3.41 15.57
N ARG A 583 -16.09 3.53 16.45
CA ARG A 583 -15.08 4.60 16.38
C ARG A 583 -13.88 4.14 15.56
N LYS A 584 -13.03 5.09 15.17
CA LYS A 584 -11.74 4.81 14.50
C LYS A 584 -10.95 3.68 15.19
N GLU A 585 -10.83 3.73 16.52
CA GLU A 585 -10.11 2.73 17.31
C GLU A 585 -10.70 1.31 17.22
N ASP A 586 -12.02 1.16 17.06
CA ASP A 586 -12.69 -0.14 17.00
C ASP A 586 -12.42 -0.87 15.66
N LEU A 587 -12.07 -0.12 14.61
CA LEU A 587 -11.83 -0.65 13.26
C LEU A 587 -10.61 -1.59 13.15
N ARG A 588 -9.77 -1.68 14.20
CA ARG A 588 -8.60 -2.58 14.23
C ARG A 588 -9.00 -4.06 14.15
N ASN A 589 -10.23 -4.40 14.51
CA ASN A 589 -10.79 -5.74 14.35
C ASN A 589 -12.32 -5.70 14.23
N VAL A 590 -12.83 -5.71 13.00
CA VAL A 590 -14.26 -5.91 12.69
C VAL A 590 -14.42 -7.30 12.08
N ASP A 591 -14.99 -8.23 12.85
CA ASP A 591 -15.19 -9.64 12.47
C ASP A 591 -13.94 -10.36 11.92
N GLY A 592 -12.74 -9.97 12.38
CA GLY A 592 -11.45 -10.49 11.93
C GLY A 592 -10.75 -9.67 10.83
N SER A 593 -11.41 -8.63 10.30
CA SER A 593 -10.84 -7.66 9.36
C SER A 593 -10.17 -6.49 10.11
N ASP A 594 -8.95 -6.15 9.70
CA ASP A 594 -8.23 -4.98 10.22
C ASP A 594 -8.45 -3.78 9.28
N SER A 595 -9.47 -2.99 9.59
CA SER A 595 -9.97 -1.91 8.75
C SER A 595 -9.52 -0.51 9.17
N LEU A 596 -8.49 -0.42 10.03
CA LEU A 596 -7.99 0.81 10.61
C LEU A 596 -6.75 1.32 9.87
N HIS A 597 -6.96 2.15 8.84
CA HIS A 597 -5.89 2.95 8.25
C HIS A 597 -5.87 4.35 8.91
N PRO A 598 -4.78 4.77 9.60
CA PRO A 598 -4.81 5.89 10.56
C PRO A 598 -5.41 7.20 10.05
N ASN A 599 -5.11 7.59 8.81
CA ASN A 599 -5.59 8.82 8.17
C ASN A 599 -6.61 8.59 7.03
N ARG A 600 -7.11 7.38 6.80
CA ARG A 600 -8.08 7.10 5.71
C ARG A 600 -9.40 6.50 6.18
N SER A 601 -9.43 5.82 7.34
CA SER A 601 -10.68 5.43 7.97
C SER A 601 -11.36 6.62 8.66
N GLY A 602 -12.69 6.61 8.73
CA GLY A 602 -13.50 7.63 9.44
C GLY A 602 -13.17 7.71 10.93
N ASP A 603 -13.42 8.89 11.54
CA ASP A 603 -13.30 9.11 12.99
C ASP A 603 -14.44 8.44 13.78
N VAL A 604 -15.61 8.32 13.13
CA VAL A 604 -16.76 7.49 13.49
C VAL A 604 -17.23 6.77 12.21
N VAL A 605 -17.68 5.52 12.31
CA VAL A 605 -18.23 4.72 11.21
C VAL A 605 -19.59 4.16 11.65
N VAL A 606 -20.61 4.35 10.82
CA VAL A 606 -21.98 3.89 11.08
C VAL A 606 -22.29 2.75 10.12
N VAL A 607 -22.73 1.61 10.65
CA VAL A 607 -23.17 0.45 9.86
C VAL A 607 -24.68 0.28 10.07
N PHE A 608 -25.44 0.35 8.99
CA PHE A 608 -26.88 0.21 8.97
C PHE A 608 -27.31 -1.27 9.00
N ARG A 609 -28.61 -1.53 9.18
CA ARG A 609 -29.21 -2.87 9.09
C ARG A 609 -30.13 -2.91 7.86
N PRO A 610 -30.14 -3.98 7.03
CA PRO A 610 -31.17 -4.13 6.00
C PRO A 610 -32.59 -4.03 6.61
N PRO A 611 -33.54 -3.28 6.02
CA PRO A 611 -33.53 -2.75 4.65
C PRO A 611 -33.02 -1.30 4.49
N TYR A 612 -32.17 -0.79 5.39
CA TYR A 612 -31.60 0.56 5.33
C TYR A 612 -30.23 0.62 4.61
N GLN A 613 -29.99 1.66 3.80
CA GLN A 613 -28.72 1.95 3.12
C GLN A 613 -28.55 3.45 2.78
N THR A 614 -27.39 3.86 2.26
CA THR A 614 -26.97 5.28 2.18
C THR A 614 -26.87 5.92 0.80
N ASP A 615 -26.84 5.14 -0.28
CA ASP A 615 -26.42 5.61 -1.61
C ASP A 615 -27.55 6.29 -2.41
N ALA A 616 -28.81 6.04 -2.03
CA ALA A 616 -29.97 6.68 -2.62
C ALA A 616 -30.08 8.16 -2.17
N ALA A 617 -30.10 9.08 -3.12
CA ALA A 617 -30.12 10.51 -2.87
C ALA A 617 -31.50 11.01 -2.42
N VAL A 618 -31.67 11.27 -1.12
CA VAL A 618 -32.95 11.67 -0.52
C VAL A 618 -32.87 13.05 0.17
N PRO A 619 -32.70 14.14 -0.60
CA PRO A 619 -32.41 15.47 -0.06
C PRO A 619 -33.53 16.03 0.83
N GLY A 620 -33.16 16.66 1.95
CA GLY A 620 -34.05 17.23 2.95
C GLY A 620 -34.77 16.21 3.85
N GLN A 621 -34.66 14.91 3.57
CA GLN A 621 -35.32 13.83 4.30
C GLN A 621 -34.28 12.95 5.00
N THR A 622 -34.53 12.57 6.26
CA THR A 622 -33.61 11.68 7.00
C THR A 622 -33.74 10.23 6.52
N PHE A 623 -34.96 9.83 6.15
CA PHE A 623 -35.32 8.55 5.56
C PHE A 623 -36.24 8.80 4.37
N ALA A 624 -36.17 7.95 3.35
CA ALA A 624 -37.23 7.80 2.35
C ALA A 624 -37.12 6.41 1.68
N PHE A 625 -37.94 6.18 0.64
CA PHE A 625 -37.79 5.07 -0.28
C PHE A 625 -36.44 5.12 -1.03
N SER A 626 -35.91 3.95 -1.41
CA SER A 626 -34.72 3.74 -2.23
C SER A 626 -35.09 2.84 -3.42
N GLN A 627 -34.82 3.29 -4.66
CA GLN A 627 -35.01 2.48 -5.87
C GLN A 627 -33.88 1.46 -6.11
N PHE A 628 -32.75 1.58 -5.42
CA PHE A 628 -31.90 0.41 -5.19
C PHE A 628 -32.69 -0.59 -4.34
N PHE A 629 -32.80 -1.83 -4.80
CA PHE A 629 -33.47 -2.96 -4.15
C PHE A 629 -32.51 -4.01 -3.57
N GLY A 630 -31.22 -3.96 -3.89
CA GLY A 630 -30.16 -4.74 -3.27
C GLY A 630 -28.97 -3.87 -2.88
N GLN A 631 -28.18 -4.30 -1.91
CA GLN A 631 -27.01 -3.56 -1.43
C GLN A 631 -25.97 -4.42 -0.71
N HIS A 632 -24.72 -3.98 -0.75
CA HIS A 632 -23.55 -4.55 -0.09
C HIS A 632 -23.14 -3.69 1.15
N GLY A 633 -21.94 -3.86 1.71
CA GLY A 633 -21.40 -2.92 2.71
C GLY A 633 -21.90 -3.02 4.14
N TYR A 634 -22.55 -4.12 4.52
CA TYR A 634 -22.97 -4.39 5.90
C TYR A 634 -21.84 -5.06 6.72
N LEU A 635 -22.11 -5.63 7.90
CA LEU A 635 -21.10 -6.39 8.64
C LEU A 635 -20.70 -7.67 7.87
N PRO A 636 -19.41 -8.06 7.78
CA PRO A 636 -18.98 -9.17 6.92
C PRO A 636 -19.61 -10.52 7.31
N GLY A 637 -19.92 -10.73 8.59
CA GLY A 637 -20.60 -11.92 9.09
C GLY A 637 -22.14 -11.92 8.92
N LEU A 638 -22.74 -10.91 8.28
CA LEU A 638 -24.20 -10.83 8.14
C LEU A 638 -24.70 -11.83 7.06
N VAL A 639 -25.25 -12.95 7.54
CA VAL A 639 -25.81 -14.02 6.69
C VAL A 639 -27.12 -14.53 7.29
N ASP A 640 -28.20 -14.44 6.52
CA ASP A 640 -29.46 -15.17 6.73
C ASP A 640 -30.04 -15.57 5.37
N LEU A 641 -29.72 -16.78 4.93
CA LEU A 641 -30.19 -17.32 3.64
C LEU A 641 -31.71 -17.52 3.60
N SER A 642 -32.39 -17.61 4.76
CA SER A 642 -33.86 -17.70 4.80
C SER A 642 -34.54 -16.37 4.50
N ARG A 643 -33.79 -15.26 4.57
CA ARG A 643 -34.21 -13.88 4.29
C ARG A 643 -33.47 -13.27 3.09
N ASN A 644 -32.85 -14.12 2.27
CA ASN A 644 -32.07 -13.75 1.10
C ASN A 644 -30.88 -12.80 1.41
N VAL A 645 -30.27 -12.90 2.59
CA VAL A 645 -29.12 -12.06 3.02
C VAL A 645 -27.84 -12.89 3.07
N ASN A 646 -26.77 -12.45 2.37
CA ASN A 646 -25.46 -13.10 2.46
C ASN A 646 -24.31 -12.12 2.13
N MET A 647 -23.57 -11.62 3.12
CA MET A 647 -22.38 -10.77 2.91
C MET A 647 -21.11 -11.53 2.51
N HIS A 648 -21.12 -12.87 2.51
CA HIS A 648 -19.99 -13.66 2.01
C HIS A 648 -19.94 -13.63 0.48
N GLY A 649 -18.72 -13.52 -0.07
CA GLY A 649 -18.50 -13.72 -1.50
C GLY A 649 -18.24 -15.17 -1.86
N THR A 650 -18.40 -15.52 -3.14
CA THR A 650 -18.09 -16.86 -3.65
C THR A 650 -16.62 -17.25 -3.43
N PHE A 651 -16.36 -18.54 -3.21
CA PHE A 651 -15.02 -19.13 -3.31
C PHE A 651 -15.08 -20.55 -3.87
N ILE A 652 -14.48 -20.77 -5.03
CA ILE A 652 -14.24 -22.09 -5.64
C ILE A 652 -12.81 -22.12 -6.17
N ALA A 653 -12.09 -23.22 -5.97
CA ALA A 653 -10.80 -23.50 -6.61
C ALA A 653 -10.83 -24.89 -7.26
N ALA A 654 -10.28 -25.04 -8.47
CA ALA A 654 -10.07 -26.34 -9.12
C ALA A 654 -8.98 -26.31 -10.20
N GLY A 655 -8.54 -27.48 -10.67
CA GLY A 655 -7.49 -27.63 -11.69
C GLY A 655 -6.18 -28.17 -11.11
N PRO A 656 -5.05 -28.06 -11.85
CA PRO A 656 -3.74 -28.54 -11.39
C PRO A 656 -3.37 -28.02 -10.00
N GLY A 657 -2.84 -28.92 -9.16
CA GLY A 657 -2.47 -28.59 -7.77
C GLY A 657 -3.65 -28.47 -6.78
N ILE A 658 -4.91 -28.50 -7.21
CA ILE A 658 -6.08 -28.40 -6.32
C ILE A 658 -6.65 -29.77 -5.97
N ARG A 659 -7.02 -29.97 -4.70
CA ARG A 659 -7.57 -31.22 -4.16
C ARG A 659 -9.08 -31.24 -4.30
N GLN A 660 -9.62 -32.23 -5.01
CA GLN A 660 -11.05 -32.54 -4.98
C GLN A 660 -11.46 -32.98 -3.57
N ARG A 661 -12.31 -32.21 -2.86
CA ARG A 661 -12.68 -32.50 -1.46
C ARG A 661 -13.98 -31.82 -1.01
N ALA A 662 -14.47 -32.21 0.18
CA ALA A 662 -15.54 -31.50 0.87
C ALA A 662 -15.16 -30.04 1.20
N PRO A 663 -16.14 -29.11 1.28
CA PRO A 663 -15.90 -27.67 1.43
C PRO A 663 -15.02 -27.26 2.61
N LEU A 664 -14.34 -26.12 2.48
CA LEU A 664 -13.41 -25.58 3.46
C LEU A 664 -14.07 -24.54 4.38
N PRO A 665 -14.04 -24.71 5.72
CA PRO A 665 -14.50 -23.68 6.65
C PRO A 665 -13.46 -22.56 6.80
N GLY A 666 -13.92 -21.33 7.06
CA GLY A 666 -13.03 -20.23 7.45
C GLY A 666 -12.01 -19.80 6.38
N VAL A 667 -12.44 -19.77 5.12
CA VAL A 667 -11.72 -19.10 4.03
C VAL A 667 -11.97 -17.60 4.12
N ARG A 668 -10.92 -16.79 3.98
CA ARG A 668 -11.00 -15.32 3.97
C ARG A 668 -10.51 -14.80 2.62
N ALA A 669 -10.99 -13.64 2.18
CA ALA A 669 -10.51 -12.96 0.97
C ALA A 669 -8.98 -12.81 0.94
N ILE A 670 -8.37 -12.46 2.09
CA ILE A 670 -6.91 -12.33 2.21
C ILE A 670 -6.13 -13.63 1.97
N ASP A 671 -6.75 -14.80 2.10
CA ASP A 671 -6.08 -16.09 1.94
C ASP A 671 -5.93 -16.49 0.45
N VAL A 672 -6.54 -15.74 -0.48
CA VAL A 672 -6.53 -16.02 -1.93
C VAL A 672 -5.16 -15.70 -2.56
N ALA A 673 -4.70 -14.45 -2.48
CA ALA A 673 -3.41 -14.01 -3.04
C ALA A 673 -2.19 -14.86 -2.60
N PRO A 674 -1.96 -15.17 -1.31
CA PRO A 674 -0.84 -16.02 -0.90
C PRO A 674 -0.98 -17.47 -1.38
N THR A 675 -2.20 -17.99 -1.50
CA THR A 675 -2.45 -19.34 -2.07
C THR A 675 -2.14 -19.38 -3.57
N VAL A 676 -2.49 -18.33 -4.32
CA VAL A 676 -2.13 -18.17 -5.74
C VAL A 676 -0.61 -18.03 -5.91
N ALA A 677 0.06 -17.23 -5.06
CA ALA A 677 1.50 -17.07 -5.09
C ALA A 677 2.25 -18.40 -4.81
N PHE A 678 1.79 -19.17 -3.82
CA PHE A 678 2.30 -20.51 -3.53
C PHE A 678 2.16 -21.47 -4.73
N LEU A 679 0.99 -21.50 -5.38
CA LEU A 679 0.74 -22.36 -6.55
C LEU A 679 1.58 -21.98 -7.78
N LEU A 680 1.79 -20.68 -8.02
CA LEU A 680 2.70 -20.21 -9.07
C LEU A 680 4.17 -20.51 -8.72
N GLY A 681 4.51 -20.62 -7.44
CA GLY A 681 5.88 -20.77 -6.94
C GLY A 681 6.66 -19.45 -6.93
N ILE A 682 5.96 -18.35 -6.64
CA ILE A 682 6.52 -16.98 -6.59
C ILE A 682 6.47 -16.46 -5.15
N PRO A 683 7.41 -15.61 -4.70
CA PRO A 683 7.23 -14.86 -3.45
C PRO A 683 5.87 -14.14 -3.45
N GLY A 684 5.21 -14.12 -2.30
CA GLY A 684 3.91 -13.47 -2.14
C GLY A 684 3.97 -11.95 -2.27
N PRO A 685 2.79 -11.30 -2.20
CA PRO A 685 2.73 -9.85 -2.09
C PRO A 685 3.42 -9.35 -0.81
N GLN A 686 4.14 -8.24 -0.89
CA GLN A 686 5.06 -7.77 0.16
C GLN A 686 4.40 -7.36 1.50
N ASN A 687 3.07 -7.40 1.58
CA ASN A 687 2.25 -7.11 2.76
C ASN A 687 1.20 -8.22 3.05
N ALA A 688 1.28 -9.38 2.40
CA ALA A 688 0.17 -10.34 2.38
C ALA A 688 -0.05 -11.06 3.73
N ARG A 689 -0.94 -10.51 4.57
CA ARG A 689 -1.34 -11.06 5.87
C ARG A 689 -1.93 -12.48 5.80
N GLY A 690 -2.71 -12.82 4.79
CA GLY A 690 -3.45 -14.09 4.70
C GLY A 690 -2.59 -15.36 4.67
N LYS A 691 -3.22 -16.51 4.95
CA LYS A 691 -2.58 -17.84 5.06
C LYS A 691 -2.62 -18.60 3.73
N ILE A 692 -1.68 -19.51 3.51
CA ILE A 692 -1.75 -20.46 2.39
C ILE A 692 -2.79 -21.53 2.72
N LEU A 693 -3.77 -21.75 1.84
CA LEU A 693 -4.86 -22.71 2.03
C LEU A 693 -4.42 -24.15 1.75
N TYR A 694 -3.43 -24.68 2.49
CA TYR A 694 -2.83 -26.02 2.27
C TYR A 694 -3.84 -27.17 2.13
N ASP A 695 -4.98 -27.09 2.82
CA ASP A 695 -6.08 -28.08 2.72
C ASP A 695 -6.76 -28.09 1.34
N ALA A 696 -6.76 -26.97 0.60
CA ALA A 696 -7.26 -26.89 -0.76
C ALA A 696 -6.34 -27.61 -1.78
N LEU A 697 -5.10 -27.94 -1.41
CA LEU A 697 -4.04 -28.26 -2.37
C LEU A 697 -3.65 -29.75 -2.38
N LEU A 698 -3.12 -30.23 -3.50
CA LEU A 698 -2.52 -31.55 -3.65
C LEU A 698 -1.06 -31.56 -3.15
N GLY A 699 -0.55 -32.73 -2.76
CA GLY A 699 0.86 -32.92 -2.34
C GLY A 699 1.23 -32.34 -0.97
N THR A 700 0.42 -31.45 -0.38
CA THR A 700 0.79 -30.64 0.81
C THR A 700 0.92 -31.39 2.15
N GLY A 701 0.70 -32.72 2.19
CA GLY A 701 0.63 -33.47 3.46
C GLY A 701 1.95 -33.57 4.24
N SER A 702 3.09 -33.61 3.55
CA SER A 702 4.41 -33.58 4.19
C SER A 702 4.93 -32.17 4.45
N LEU A 703 4.29 -31.14 3.89
CA LEU A 703 4.76 -29.76 4.03
C LEU A 703 4.48 -29.21 5.43
N ARG A 704 5.41 -28.42 5.96
CA ARG A 704 5.29 -27.67 7.21
C ARG A 704 5.64 -26.21 6.96
N GLU A 705 4.86 -25.27 7.48
CA GLU A 705 5.16 -23.84 7.43
C GLU A 705 5.69 -23.37 8.79
N VAL A 706 6.91 -22.85 8.79
CA VAL A 706 7.51 -22.14 9.94
C VAL A 706 7.40 -20.64 9.71
N THR A 707 6.83 -19.95 10.70
CA THR A 707 6.77 -18.49 10.75
C THR A 707 7.96 -17.93 11.54
N VAL A 708 8.80 -17.12 10.91
CA VAL A 708 9.83 -16.32 11.60
C VAL A 708 9.32 -14.88 11.64
N LEU A 709 9.17 -14.34 12.85
CA LEU A 709 8.93 -12.90 13.07
C LEU A 709 10.24 -12.23 13.43
N ASP A 710 10.52 -11.09 12.81
CA ASP A 710 11.81 -10.43 12.85
C ASP A 710 11.67 -8.91 13.02
N ILE A 711 12.59 -8.30 13.77
CA ILE A 711 12.81 -6.85 13.83
C ILE A 711 14.30 -6.55 13.74
N SER A 712 14.64 -5.49 13.00
CA SER A 712 16.00 -4.95 12.87
C SER A 712 16.26 -3.84 13.89
N ASP A 713 17.53 -3.65 14.28
CA ASP A 713 18.08 -2.52 15.04
C ASP A 713 17.16 -2.05 16.19
N TYR A 714 16.73 -2.97 17.07
CA TYR A 714 15.68 -2.60 18.04
C TYR A 714 16.13 -1.49 19.01
N HIS A 715 17.43 -1.40 19.29
CA HIS A 715 18.07 -0.31 20.06
C HIS A 715 17.29 0.05 21.34
N GLY A 716 16.71 -0.93 22.04
CA GLY A 716 15.89 -0.68 23.24
C GLY A 716 14.80 0.38 23.05
N GLN A 717 14.12 0.44 21.88
CA GLN A 717 12.99 1.34 21.66
C GLN A 717 11.73 0.81 22.37
N LEU A 718 11.75 0.90 23.71
CA LEU A 718 10.73 0.31 24.58
C LEU A 718 9.40 1.07 24.54
N VAL A 719 9.45 2.38 24.27
CA VAL A 719 8.30 3.28 24.13
C VAL A 719 8.01 3.57 22.64
N PRO A 720 6.76 3.89 22.26
CA PRO A 720 6.39 4.13 20.86
C PRO A 720 7.17 5.28 20.20
N LEU A 721 7.28 5.21 18.88
CA LEU A 721 7.68 6.33 18.02
C LEU A 721 6.46 6.88 17.28
N ALA A 722 6.64 7.91 16.45
CA ALA A 722 5.60 8.47 15.59
C ALA A 722 6.03 8.47 14.12
N GLU A 723 5.13 8.07 13.22
CA GLU A 723 5.39 8.03 11.78
C GLU A 723 4.15 8.49 10.99
N ALA A 724 4.37 9.15 9.85
CA ALA A 724 3.32 9.51 8.91
C ALA A 724 2.70 8.26 8.26
N ALA A 725 1.37 8.13 8.31
CA ALA A 725 0.68 6.95 7.77
C ALA A 725 0.61 6.88 6.23
N ASP A 726 1.12 7.90 5.53
CA ASP A 726 0.98 8.05 4.08
C ASP A 726 2.04 9.06 3.56
N THR A 727 2.64 8.78 2.40
CA THR A 727 3.70 9.59 1.78
C THR A 727 3.19 10.60 0.73
N LEU A 728 1.92 10.56 0.34
CA LEU A 728 1.33 11.45 -0.69
C LEU A 728 1.43 12.93 -0.27
N SER A 729 2.37 13.63 -0.90
CA SER A 729 2.62 15.07 -0.69
C SER A 729 2.05 15.90 -1.85
N GLY A 730 1.26 16.92 -1.51
CA GLY A 730 0.67 17.83 -2.51
C GLY A 730 -0.45 18.71 -1.96
N GLY A 731 -0.80 19.75 -2.70
CA GLY A 731 -2.04 20.53 -2.51
C GLY A 731 -2.20 21.30 -1.19
N GLY A 732 -1.17 21.37 -0.34
CA GLY A 732 -1.28 21.95 1.01
C GLY A 732 -1.83 20.99 2.07
N ALA A 733 -1.81 19.68 1.81
CA ALA A 733 -2.11 18.66 2.81
C ALA A 733 -0.98 18.55 3.86
N SER A 734 -1.34 18.29 5.11
CA SER A 734 -0.44 17.73 6.11
C SER A 734 -0.41 16.20 5.96
N ASN A 735 0.74 15.58 6.22
CA ASN A 735 0.85 14.14 6.42
C ASN A 735 0.89 13.88 7.94
N PRO A 736 -0.25 13.65 8.61
CA PRO A 736 -0.28 13.47 10.06
C PRO A 736 0.48 12.21 10.49
N SER A 737 1.24 12.33 11.57
CA SER A 737 1.97 11.22 12.21
C SER A 737 1.15 10.57 13.32
N PHE A 738 1.33 9.25 13.48
CA PHE A 738 0.62 8.43 14.46
C PHE A 738 1.59 7.53 15.23
N ALA A 739 1.20 7.11 16.44
CA ALA A 739 2.02 6.27 17.31
C ALA A 739 2.18 4.85 16.73
N ILE A 740 3.43 4.38 16.69
CA ILE A 740 3.84 3.11 16.10
C ILE A 740 4.92 2.43 16.96
N GLY A 741 4.83 1.10 17.10
CA GLY A 741 5.80 0.29 17.84
C GLY A 741 5.82 0.55 19.36
N GLY A 742 6.97 0.29 19.97
CA GLY A 742 7.12 0.20 21.42
C GLY A 742 6.70 -1.17 21.97
N ALA A 743 7.41 -1.66 22.99
CA ALA A 743 7.33 -3.06 23.45
C ALA A 743 5.91 -3.50 23.83
N ALA A 744 5.14 -2.62 24.47
CA ALA A 744 3.79 -2.92 24.93
C ALA A 744 2.79 -3.15 23.78
N PHE A 745 3.04 -2.55 22.61
CA PHE A 745 2.18 -2.68 21.42
C PHE A 745 2.73 -3.70 20.43
N LEU A 746 4.06 -3.88 20.34
CA LEU A 746 4.67 -4.96 19.57
C LEU A 746 4.22 -6.36 20.02
N LYS A 747 4.04 -6.57 21.34
CA LYS A 747 3.60 -7.86 21.88
C LYS A 747 2.26 -8.37 21.29
N PRO A 748 1.13 -7.65 21.39
CA PRO A 748 -0.14 -8.11 20.81
C PRO A 748 -0.09 -8.24 19.28
N TRP A 749 0.71 -7.42 18.58
CA TRP A 749 0.98 -7.61 17.15
C TRP A 749 1.66 -8.95 16.87
N PHE A 750 2.76 -9.29 17.58
CA PHE A 750 3.42 -10.59 17.42
C PHE A 750 2.52 -11.76 17.80
N ASP A 751 1.73 -11.65 18.87
CA ASP A 751 0.82 -12.72 19.30
C ASP A 751 -0.25 -13.05 18.25
N ALA A 752 -0.77 -12.05 17.53
CA ALA A 752 -1.70 -12.28 16.43
C ALA A 752 -1.08 -13.12 15.31
N TYR A 753 0.13 -12.78 14.86
CA TYR A 753 0.83 -13.54 13.81
C TYR A 753 1.33 -14.92 14.29
N ARG A 754 1.66 -15.07 15.58
CA ARG A 754 1.96 -16.37 16.20
C ARG A 754 0.74 -17.27 16.25
N ALA A 755 -0.45 -16.73 16.52
CA ALA A 755 -1.70 -17.48 16.54
C ALA A 755 -2.16 -17.94 15.14
N GLU A 756 -1.72 -17.27 14.07
CA GLU A 756 -1.94 -17.71 12.68
C GLU A 756 -0.88 -18.70 12.15
N ALA A 757 0.25 -18.87 12.86
CA ALA A 757 1.35 -19.72 12.40
C ALA A 757 1.00 -21.21 12.43
N ARG A 758 1.16 -21.89 11.28
CA ARG A 758 0.59 -23.23 11.06
C ARG A 758 1.29 -24.37 11.82
N ASP A 759 2.58 -24.59 11.58
CA ASP A 759 3.31 -25.75 12.14
C ASP A 759 4.40 -25.34 13.15
N GLY A 760 4.65 -24.04 13.31
CA GLY A 760 5.51 -23.48 14.37
C GLY A 760 5.91 -22.03 14.10
N HIS A 761 6.40 -21.35 15.15
CA HIS A 761 6.90 -19.98 15.03
C HIS A 761 8.16 -19.71 15.88
N ILE A 762 8.91 -18.68 15.51
CA ILE A 762 9.92 -18.02 16.35
C ILE A 762 9.86 -16.50 16.15
N THR A 763 10.18 -15.73 17.19
CA THR A 763 10.46 -14.30 17.10
C THR A 763 11.94 -14.06 17.40
N LEU A 764 12.60 -13.26 16.57
CA LEU A 764 14.03 -12.99 16.65
C LEU A 764 14.37 -11.55 16.22
N THR A 765 15.64 -11.19 16.36
CA THR A 765 16.26 -9.94 15.90
C THR A 765 17.70 -10.27 15.47
N ALA A 766 18.29 -9.50 14.57
CA ALA A 766 19.54 -9.86 13.88
C ALA A 766 20.82 -9.23 14.50
N GLY A 767 20.66 -8.35 15.49
CA GLY A 767 21.70 -7.72 16.30
C GLY A 767 21.17 -6.43 16.93
N ASP A 768 22.04 -5.66 17.59
CA ASP A 768 21.80 -4.29 18.07
C ASP A 768 20.45 -4.03 18.77
N ALA A 769 19.92 -5.08 19.41
CA ALA A 769 18.73 -5.00 20.24
C ALA A 769 18.95 -4.10 21.45
N VAL A 770 20.20 -3.99 21.91
CA VAL A 770 20.72 -3.17 23.00
C VAL A 770 21.89 -2.29 22.52
N GLY A 771 22.35 -1.36 23.36
CA GLY A 771 23.28 -0.30 23.00
C GLY A 771 22.68 0.76 22.06
N ALA A 772 23.31 1.94 22.02
CA ALA A 772 22.76 3.17 21.41
C ALA A 772 21.31 3.54 21.79
N THR A 773 20.80 3.05 22.92
CA THR A 773 19.37 3.02 23.25
C THR A 773 18.82 4.35 23.81
N PRO A 774 17.49 4.58 23.78
CA PRO A 774 16.85 5.68 24.51
C PRO A 774 17.10 5.62 26.03
N PRO A 775 16.99 6.76 26.74
CA PRO A 775 17.30 6.85 28.18
C PRO A 775 16.59 5.82 29.08
N ILE A 776 15.37 5.41 28.76
CA ILE A 776 14.59 4.38 29.48
C ILE A 776 15.28 3.00 29.53
N SER A 777 16.18 2.72 28.56
CA SER A 777 17.00 1.51 28.51
C SER A 777 18.44 1.82 28.94
N ALA A 778 19.06 2.84 28.33
CA ALA A 778 20.48 3.17 28.52
C ALA A 778 20.86 3.42 29.98
N PHE A 779 20.01 4.12 30.74
CA PHE A 779 20.26 4.50 32.14
C PHE A 779 20.34 3.27 33.07
N PHE A 780 19.57 2.22 32.76
CA PHE A 780 19.55 0.96 33.52
C PHE A 780 20.51 -0.11 32.94
N GLY A 781 21.39 0.28 32.02
CA GLY A 781 22.34 -0.63 31.38
C GLY A 781 21.70 -1.64 30.43
N ASP A 782 20.61 -1.25 29.77
CA ASP A 782 19.84 -2.06 28.81
C ASP A 782 19.18 -3.35 29.35
N LYS A 783 19.28 -3.61 30.66
CA LYS A 783 18.55 -4.69 31.33
C LYS A 783 17.03 -4.64 31.09
N PRO A 784 16.34 -3.47 31.11
CA PRO A 784 14.93 -3.40 30.75
C PRO A 784 14.62 -3.90 29.34
N THR A 785 15.54 -3.77 28.39
CA THR A 785 15.33 -4.25 27.03
C THR A 785 15.32 -5.77 26.98
N ILE A 786 16.27 -6.44 27.66
CA ILE A 786 16.26 -7.91 27.78
C ILE A 786 15.01 -8.40 28.52
N GLU A 787 14.64 -7.75 29.63
CA GLU A 787 13.41 -8.05 30.37
C GLU A 787 12.16 -7.97 29.47
N LEU A 788 12.01 -6.89 28.70
CA LEU A 788 10.85 -6.71 27.84
C LEU A 788 10.89 -7.57 26.57
N MET A 789 12.07 -7.95 26.06
CA MET A 789 12.19 -8.96 24.99
C MET A 789 11.75 -10.35 25.45
N ASN A 790 12.09 -10.74 26.69
CA ASN A 790 11.56 -11.98 27.27
C ASN A 790 10.03 -11.92 27.38
N LEU A 791 9.46 -10.80 27.87
CA LEU A 791 8.00 -10.62 27.91
C LEU A 791 7.37 -10.59 26.52
N MET A 792 8.05 -10.03 25.53
CA MET A 792 7.60 -10.05 24.14
C MET A 792 7.65 -11.44 23.51
N GLY A 793 8.40 -12.39 24.08
CA GLY A 793 8.52 -13.77 23.59
C GLY A 793 9.56 -13.97 22.49
N PHE A 794 10.68 -13.26 22.56
CA PHE A 794 11.84 -13.52 21.69
C PHE A 794 12.45 -14.89 22.00
N GLY A 795 12.98 -15.56 20.97
CA GLY A 795 13.64 -16.87 21.06
C GLY A 795 15.10 -16.87 20.61
N LEU A 796 15.52 -15.90 19.79
CA LEU A 796 16.88 -15.77 19.29
C LEU A 796 17.27 -14.29 19.11
N ASP A 797 18.56 -13.99 19.27
CA ASP A 797 19.19 -12.70 18.91
C ASP A 797 20.50 -12.99 18.17
N GLY A 798 20.86 -12.11 17.25
CA GLY A 798 22.20 -12.08 16.64
C GLY A 798 23.22 -11.44 17.59
N LEU A 799 24.32 -10.96 17.03
CA LEU A 799 25.25 -10.05 17.73
C LEU A 799 25.74 -9.01 16.72
N GLY A 800 25.36 -7.75 16.96
CA GLY A 800 25.88 -6.58 16.25
C GLY A 800 26.93 -5.82 17.06
N ASN A 801 27.27 -4.61 16.62
CA ASN A 801 28.24 -3.74 17.30
C ASN A 801 27.73 -3.25 18.66
N HIS A 802 26.50 -2.77 18.76
CA HIS A 802 25.99 -2.11 19.96
C HIS A 802 25.71 -3.10 21.12
N ASN A 803 25.64 -4.41 20.84
CA ASN A 803 25.76 -5.46 21.88
C ASN A 803 27.06 -5.36 22.72
N PHE A 804 28.12 -4.73 22.19
CA PHE A 804 29.43 -4.60 22.85
C PHE A 804 29.73 -3.17 23.38
N ASP A 805 28.78 -2.22 23.34
CA ASP A 805 28.94 -0.83 23.81
C ASP A 805 29.54 -0.73 25.23
N ARG A 806 29.19 -1.70 26.09
CA ARG A 806 29.60 -1.77 27.51
C ARG A 806 30.72 -2.80 27.81
N GLY A 807 31.31 -3.43 26.79
CA GLY A 807 32.30 -4.50 26.96
C GLY A 807 31.74 -5.91 26.84
N GLU A 808 32.53 -6.83 26.27
CA GLU A 808 32.16 -8.25 26.16
C GLU A 808 31.83 -8.88 27.52
N GLN A 809 32.55 -8.48 28.57
CA GLN A 809 32.28 -8.95 29.92
C GLN A 809 30.90 -8.48 30.42
N TYR A 810 30.46 -7.25 30.12
CA TYR A 810 29.12 -6.80 30.51
C TYR A 810 28.03 -7.57 29.76
N LEU A 811 28.23 -7.81 28.47
CA LEU A 811 27.34 -8.66 27.68
C LEU A 811 27.22 -10.07 28.29
N ARG A 812 28.34 -10.72 28.60
CA ARG A 812 28.40 -12.11 29.10
C ARG A 812 28.00 -12.27 30.58
N ASP A 813 28.37 -11.34 31.46
CA ASP A 813 28.12 -11.44 32.90
C ASP A 813 26.75 -10.85 33.32
N GLU A 814 26.20 -9.87 32.57
CA GLU A 814 25.03 -9.07 33.01
C GLU A 814 23.82 -9.09 32.05
N LEU A 815 24.02 -9.24 30.73
CA LEU A 815 22.91 -9.22 29.75
C LEU A 815 22.49 -10.62 29.28
N ILE A 816 23.41 -11.45 28.79
CA ILE A 816 23.10 -12.82 28.35
C ILE A 816 22.44 -13.65 29.47
N PRO A 817 22.84 -13.55 30.77
CA PRO A 817 22.19 -14.29 31.85
C PRO A 817 20.75 -13.85 32.17
N LEU A 818 20.30 -12.69 31.66
CA LEU A 818 18.91 -12.24 31.77
C LEU A 818 18.04 -12.74 30.61
N ALA A 819 18.62 -13.25 29.51
CA ALA A 819 17.88 -13.59 28.30
C ALA A 819 17.28 -15.01 28.33
N ASP A 820 15.95 -15.10 28.22
CA ASP A 820 15.25 -16.38 27.98
C ASP A 820 15.58 -16.91 26.57
N PHE A 821 15.78 -16.00 25.61
CA PHE A 821 16.28 -16.26 24.25
C PHE A 821 17.79 -16.60 24.21
N LYS A 822 18.33 -16.93 23.04
CA LYS A 822 19.73 -17.34 22.89
C LYS A 822 20.45 -16.57 21.78
N TYR A 823 21.71 -16.25 22.02
CA TYR A 823 22.55 -15.48 21.10
C TYR A 823 23.26 -16.37 20.08
N VAL A 824 23.42 -15.87 18.84
CA VAL A 824 24.20 -16.51 17.78
C VAL A 824 25.13 -15.56 17.04
N SER A 825 26.35 -16.03 16.79
CA SER A 825 27.30 -15.44 15.83
C SER A 825 28.31 -16.51 15.44
N ALA A 826 28.58 -16.68 14.14
CA ALA A 826 29.53 -17.66 13.63
C ALA A 826 30.96 -17.13 13.49
N ASN A 827 31.13 -15.80 13.43
CA ASN A 827 32.39 -15.13 13.11
C ASN A 827 33.01 -14.31 14.26
N ILE A 828 32.33 -14.13 15.40
CA ILE A 828 32.99 -13.63 16.63
C ILE A 828 33.61 -14.82 17.38
N LEU A 829 34.95 -14.90 17.38
CA LEU A 829 35.73 -16.06 17.85
C LEU A 829 36.72 -15.66 18.94
N ASP A 830 36.94 -16.54 19.92
CA ASP A 830 38.00 -16.40 20.93
C ASP A 830 39.36 -16.78 20.32
N VAL A 831 40.34 -15.86 20.37
CA VAL A 831 41.69 -16.10 19.84
C VAL A 831 42.42 -17.27 20.52
N ARG A 832 41.97 -17.69 21.71
CA ARG A 832 42.54 -18.82 22.47
C ARG A 832 42.04 -20.18 22.00
N THR A 833 40.86 -20.25 21.38
CA THR A 833 40.19 -21.52 21.02
C THR A 833 39.96 -21.68 19.51
N GLY A 834 39.79 -20.57 18.77
CA GLY A 834 39.31 -20.59 17.38
C GLY A 834 37.80 -20.88 17.25
N ASP A 835 37.06 -20.81 18.35
CA ASP A 835 35.61 -21.05 18.40
C ASP A 835 34.88 -19.91 19.14
N THR A 836 33.55 -19.94 19.11
CA THR A 836 32.74 -19.03 19.96
C THR A 836 32.94 -19.37 21.44
N PRO A 837 32.87 -18.39 22.36
CA PRO A 837 32.75 -18.65 23.79
C PRO A 837 31.41 -19.34 24.13
N GLU A 838 31.21 -19.72 25.39
CA GLU A 838 30.10 -20.60 25.78
C GLU A 838 28.73 -19.92 25.86
N GLU A 839 28.68 -18.59 25.97
CA GLU A 839 27.45 -17.82 26.15
C GLU A 839 26.64 -17.62 24.85
N TRP A 840 27.30 -17.67 23.68
CA TRP A 840 26.65 -17.72 22.36
C TRP A 840 27.12 -18.95 21.56
N SER A 841 26.71 -19.07 20.29
CA SER A 841 27.21 -20.14 19.42
C SER A 841 27.09 -19.81 17.94
N LYS A 842 27.85 -20.54 17.11
CA LYS A 842 27.83 -20.40 15.64
C LYS A 842 26.45 -20.63 15.01
N SER A 843 25.60 -21.48 15.61
CA SER A 843 24.18 -21.58 15.25
C SER A 843 23.33 -22.21 16.35
N ARG A 844 22.00 -22.09 16.23
CA ARG A 844 21.02 -22.92 16.94
C ARG A 844 20.25 -23.77 15.92
N VAL A 845 19.94 -25.02 16.28
CA VAL A 845 19.03 -25.88 15.50
C VAL A 845 17.76 -26.04 16.32
N LEU A 846 16.65 -25.59 15.77
CA LEU A 846 15.32 -25.67 16.39
C LEU A 846 14.46 -26.69 15.64
N ARG A 847 13.49 -27.27 16.34
CA ARG A 847 12.60 -28.31 15.80
C ARG A 847 11.15 -27.85 15.90
N PHE A 848 10.46 -27.83 14.77
CA PHE A 848 9.05 -27.49 14.66
C PHE A 848 8.30 -28.75 14.23
N GLY A 849 7.69 -29.44 15.19
CA GLY A 849 7.13 -30.78 14.95
C GLY A 849 8.20 -31.80 14.54
N ASP A 850 8.13 -32.25 13.28
CA ASP A 850 9.01 -33.22 12.64
C ASP A 850 10.18 -32.61 11.85
N ILE A 851 10.14 -31.31 11.50
CA ILE A 851 11.23 -30.62 10.77
C ILE A 851 12.26 -29.96 11.68
N GLN A 852 13.46 -29.73 11.15
CA GLN A 852 14.55 -29.00 11.79
C GLN A 852 14.98 -27.79 10.95
N VAL A 853 15.10 -26.63 11.61
CA VAL A 853 15.60 -25.38 11.00
C VAL A 853 16.86 -24.95 11.76
N ALA A 854 17.95 -24.71 11.04
CA ALA A 854 19.12 -24.07 11.61
C ALA A 854 19.06 -22.54 11.46
N PHE A 855 19.48 -21.84 12.50
CA PHE A 855 19.66 -20.39 12.55
C PHE A 855 21.14 -20.10 12.79
N VAL A 856 21.87 -19.75 11.73
CA VAL A 856 23.32 -19.47 11.73
C VAL A 856 23.54 -17.98 11.94
N GLY A 857 24.24 -17.61 13.02
CA GLY A 857 24.49 -16.21 13.32
C GLY A 857 25.64 -15.61 12.50
N PHE A 858 25.60 -14.32 12.22
CA PHE A 858 26.78 -13.55 11.78
C PHE A 858 26.78 -12.14 12.36
N SER A 859 27.94 -11.48 12.28
CA SER A 859 28.20 -10.16 12.85
C SER A 859 29.02 -9.31 11.88
N ASN A 860 28.86 -8.00 11.92
CA ASN A 860 29.57 -7.07 11.04
C ASN A 860 31.08 -7.07 11.30
N PRO A 861 31.93 -6.97 10.25
CA PRO A 861 33.38 -6.99 10.40
C PRO A 861 33.97 -5.70 10.99
N ASP A 862 33.20 -4.61 11.02
CA ASP A 862 33.60 -3.26 11.45
C ASP A 862 33.23 -2.92 12.91
N ILE A 863 32.75 -3.88 13.71
CA ILE A 863 32.61 -3.72 15.18
C ILE A 863 33.87 -3.10 15.84
N PRO A 864 35.13 -3.42 15.43
CA PRO A 864 36.32 -2.76 15.97
C PRO A 864 36.47 -1.26 15.64
N GLU A 865 35.79 -0.75 14.60
CA GLU A 865 35.72 0.69 14.27
C GLU A 865 34.50 1.37 14.93
N LEU A 866 33.43 0.62 15.18
CA LEU A 866 32.15 1.12 15.69
C LEU A 866 32.00 1.06 17.22
N THR A 867 32.89 0.36 17.92
CA THR A 867 32.89 0.22 19.39
C THR A 867 34.20 0.73 20.00
N LYS A 868 34.26 0.95 21.33
CA LYS A 868 35.45 1.54 21.98
C LYS A 868 36.66 0.60 21.90
N PRO A 869 37.78 0.97 21.23
CA PRO A 869 38.88 0.04 20.93
C PRO A 869 39.48 -0.68 22.15
N GLY A 870 39.11 -1.96 22.29
CA GLY A 870 39.46 -2.85 23.41
C GLY A 870 38.28 -3.64 23.96
N VAL A 871 37.04 -3.18 23.79
CA VAL A 871 35.82 -3.79 24.40
C VAL A 871 35.49 -5.21 23.92
N LEU A 872 36.05 -5.63 22.78
CA LEU A 872 35.90 -6.99 22.25
C LEU A 872 36.84 -8.03 22.88
N GLY A 873 37.95 -7.64 23.51
CA GLY A 873 39.01 -8.59 23.90
C GLY A 873 38.50 -9.62 24.92
N PRO A 874 38.65 -10.95 24.67
CA PRO A 874 39.65 -11.61 23.82
C PRO A 874 39.18 -11.96 22.39
N PHE A 875 38.03 -11.46 21.94
CA PHE A 875 37.43 -11.88 20.68
C PHE A 875 37.95 -11.14 19.45
N VAL A 876 37.89 -11.81 18.31
CA VAL A 876 38.13 -11.26 16.97
C VAL A 876 36.95 -11.56 16.06
N VAL A 877 36.69 -10.66 15.12
CA VAL A 877 35.66 -10.84 14.09
C VAL A 877 36.32 -11.37 12.81
N SER A 878 35.91 -12.54 12.32
CA SER A 878 36.34 -13.08 11.04
C SER A 878 35.37 -12.68 9.91
N ASP A 879 35.73 -13.01 8.66
CA ASP A 879 34.82 -12.86 7.51
C ASP A 879 33.49 -13.59 7.75
N PRO A 880 32.33 -12.89 7.74
CA PRO A 880 31.03 -13.49 8.02
C PRO A 880 30.62 -14.50 6.94
N LEU A 881 30.90 -14.22 5.67
CA LEU A 881 30.51 -15.10 4.57
C LEU A 881 31.20 -16.48 4.65
N THR A 882 32.49 -16.49 4.95
CA THR A 882 33.26 -17.72 5.19
C THR A 882 32.72 -18.50 6.40
N ALA A 883 32.41 -17.81 7.51
CA ALA A 883 31.91 -18.46 8.72
C ALA A 883 30.51 -19.06 8.52
N VAL A 884 29.58 -18.32 7.90
CA VAL A 884 28.23 -18.79 7.56
C VAL A 884 28.32 -20.01 6.65
N ASN A 885 29.07 -19.93 5.56
CA ASN A 885 29.23 -21.04 4.62
C ASN A 885 29.86 -22.29 5.27
N GLN A 886 30.90 -22.14 6.10
CA GLN A 886 31.51 -23.26 6.82
C GLN A 886 30.53 -23.93 7.80
N ARG A 887 29.72 -23.13 8.51
CA ARG A 887 28.73 -23.64 9.46
C ARG A 887 27.54 -24.30 8.75
N ALA A 888 27.06 -23.73 7.65
CA ALA A 888 26.01 -24.29 6.82
C ALA A 888 26.41 -25.65 6.23
N GLU A 889 27.60 -25.76 5.64
CA GLU A 889 28.15 -27.04 5.20
C GLU A 889 28.30 -28.08 6.33
N GLN A 890 28.61 -27.64 7.56
CA GLN A 890 28.70 -28.54 8.72
C GLN A 890 27.32 -29.06 9.14
N LEU A 891 26.29 -28.21 9.07
CA LEU A 891 24.90 -28.54 9.39
C LEU A 891 24.29 -29.49 8.35
N GLU A 892 24.55 -29.27 7.06
CA GLU A 892 24.15 -30.20 5.99
C GLU A 892 24.78 -31.59 6.20
N ARG A 893 26.07 -31.65 6.55
CA ARG A 893 26.77 -32.90 6.93
C ARG A 893 26.23 -33.54 8.22
N GLN A 894 25.42 -32.83 9.01
CA GLN A 894 24.71 -33.32 10.19
C GLN A 894 23.23 -33.67 9.89
N GLY A 895 22.77 -33.49 8.65
CA GLY A 895 21.41 -33.80 8.21
C GLY A 895 20.41 -32.65 8.35
N VAL A 896 20.84 -31.45 8.77
CA VAL A 896 19.99 -30.25 8.84
C VAL A 896 20.10 -29.49 7.52
N ARG A 897 18.98 -29.35 6.80
CA ARG A 897 18.97 -28.91 5.39
C ARG A 897 18.29 -27.56 5.19
N THR A 898 17.24 -27.25 5.97
CA THR A 898 16.69 -25.90 6.07
C THR A 898 17.58 -25.04 6.96
N ILE A 899 18.18 -23.98 6.40
CA ILE A 899 19.18 -23.13 7.04
C ILE A 899 18.87 -21.65 6.76
N VAL A 900 18.54 -20.92 7.82
CA VAL A 900 18.48 -19.46 7.86
C VAL A 900 19.82 -18.93 8.38
N ALA A 901 20.41 -17.98 7.68
CA ALA A 901 21.42 -17.10 8.27
C ALA A 901 20.72 -15.85 8.80
N LEU A 902 21.06 -15.41 10.01
CA LEU A 902 20.67 -14.11 10.55
C LEU A 902 21.89 -13.40 11.11
N GLY A 903 21.92 -12.08 11.05
CA GLY A 903 23.03 -11.36 11.62
C GLY A 903 23.14 -9.91 11.19
N HIS A 904 24.10 -9.25 11.80
CA HIS A 904 24.21 -7.82 11.72
C HIS A 904 25.02 -7.39 10.48
N LEU A 905 24.38 -7.31 9.32
CA LEU A 905 24.85 -6.65 8.09
C LEU A 905 23.64 -6.12 7.33
N GLY A 906 23.82 -5.00 6.62
CA GLY A 906 22.72 -4.32 5.91
C GLY A 906 22.99 -4.00 4.43
N ALA A 907 21.95 -3.52 3.76
CA ALA A 907 21.98 -2.99 2.40
C ALA A 907 22.11 -1.46 2.40
N THR A 908 23.19 -0.96 1.82
CA THR A 908 23.54 0.47 1.86
C THR A 908 22.92 1.29 0.73
N SER A 909 22.24 0.66 -0.23
CA SER A 909 21.64 1.33 -1.39
C SER A 909 20.65 0.43 -2.16
N GLY A 910 19.97 1.02 -3.15
CA GLY A 910 19.09 0.33 -4.09
C GLY A 910 17.60 0.59 -3.84
N THR A 911 16.77 -0.41 -4.09
CA THR A 911 15.34 -0.41 -3.76
C THR A 911 14.98 -1.68 -2.99
N LEU A 912 13.78 -1.70 -2.39
CA LEU A 912 13.23 -2.83 -1.65
C LEU A 912 13.46 -4.20 -2.33
N THR A 913 13.28 -4.26 -3.65
CA THR A 913 13.37 -5.50 -4.43
C THR A 913 14.69 -5.66 -5.20
N ASN A 914 15.42 -4.56 -5.42
CA ASN A 914 16.74 -4.52 -6.05
C ASN A 914 17.77 -3.77 -5.16
N PRO A 915 18.19 -4.39 -4.04
CA PRO A 915 19.14 -3.82 -3.08
C PRO A 915 20.60 -4.01 -3.51
N ALA A 916 21.52 -3.26 -2.89
CA ALA A 916 22.96 -3.51 -2.93
C ALA A 916 23.65 -3.09 -1.62
N GLY A 917 24.65 -3.86 -1.18
CA GLY A 917 25.44 -3.62 0.03
C GLY A 917 25.94 -4.93 0.67
N PRO A 918 26.68 -4.88 1.80
CA PRO A 918 27.31 -6.04 2.42
C PRO A 918 26.38 -7.23 2.73
N LEU A 919 25.13 -6.98 3.11
CA LEU A 919 24.10 -8.02 3.28
C LEU A 919 23.83 -8.78 1.98
N VAL A 920 23.77 -8.05 0.87
CA VAL A 920 23.48 -8.58 -0.47
C VAL A 920 24.69 -9.34 -1.00
N ASP A 921 25.91 -8.84 -0.76
CA ASP A 921 27.16 -9.53 -1.10
C ASP A 921 27.31 -10.86 -0.34
N LEU A 922 26.94 -10.88 0.96
CA LEU A 922 26.88 -12.13 1.74
C LEU A 922 25.84 -13.09 1.16
N ALA A 923 24.66 -12.61 0.83
CA ALA A 923 23.57 -13.45 0.32
C ALA A 923 23.85 -14.03 -1.07
N ASP A 924 24.41 -13.25 -2.01
CA ASP A 924 24.80 -13.73 -3.34
C ASP A 924 25.98 -14.72 -3.25
N GLY A 925 26.86 -14.57 -2.26
CA GLY A 925 27.95 -15.51 -1.96
C GLY A 925 27.55 -16.74 -1.12
N ALA A 926 26.34 -16.76 -0.56
CA ALA A 926 25.91 -17.80 0.37
C ALA A 926 25.69 -19.16 -0.31
N ARG A 927 25.98 -20.24 0.42
CA ARG A 927 25.90 -21.63 -0.03
C ARG A 927 25.27 -22.48 1.07
N LYS A 928 24.25 -23.27 0.72
CA LYS A 928 23.47 -24.08 1.69
C LYS A 928 22.74 -23.22 2.74
N VAL A 929 22.21 -22.09 2.30
CA VAL A 929 21.38 -21.17 3.08
C VAL A 929 20.15 -20.88 2.23
N ASP A 930 18.95 -20.91 2.81
CA ASP A 930 17.69 -20.64 2.12
C ASP A 930 17.30 -19.17 2.26
N THR A 931 17.43 -18.61 3.47
CA THR A 931 17.11 -17.21 3.80
C THR A 931 18.28 -16.54 4.53
N VAL A 932 18.53 -15.26 4.23
CA VAL A 932 19.43 -14.36 4.96
C VAL A 932 18.61 -13.21 5.55
N ILE A 933 18.67 -13.05 6.87
CA ILE A 933 18.06 -11.94 7.62
C ILE A 933 19.18 -10.97 8.02
N GLY A 934 19.05 -9.72 7.60
CA GLY A 934 19.99 -8.63 7.85
C GLY A 934 19.45 -7.54 8.78
N ASP A 935 20.28 -6.51 8.97
CA ASP A 935 20.13 -5.50 10.02
C ASP A 935 20.99 -4.25 9.73
N HIS A 936 21.31 -3.43 10.74
CA HIS A 936 22.42 -2.46 10.78
C HIS A 936 22.23 -1.15 10.00
N THR A 937 21.47 -1.13 8.89
CA THR A 937 21.40 0.04 7.99
C THR A 937 20.07 0.79 7.97
N ASP A 938 19.09 0.42 8.81
CA ASP A 938 17.73 1.00 8.80
C ASP A 938 17.09 0.98 7.38
N PHE A 939 17.41 -0.05 6.59
CA PHE A 939 16.97 -0.20 5.20
C PHE A 939 15.91 -1.31 5.11
N GLN A 940 15.03 -1.25 4.10
CA GLN A 940 14.09 -2.35 3.84
C GLN A 940 14.54 -3.13 2.61
N VAL A 941 14.67 -4.45 2.77
CA VAL A 941 15.02 -5.39 1.70
C VAL A 941 14.04 -6.54 1.69
N LEU A 942 13.52 -6.90 0.52
CA LEU A 942 12.77 -8.13 0.27
C LEU A 942 13.03 -8.55 -1.17
N SER A 943 14.07 -9.38 -1.35
CA SER A 943 14.65 -9.71 -2.65
C SER A 943 15.06 -11.19 -2.71
N SER A 944 14.56 -11.93 -3.69
CA SER A 944 15.05 -13.27 -4.01
C SER A 944 16.27 -13.16 -4.94
N ARG A 945 17.37 -13.81 -4.57
CA ARG A 945 18.67 -13.71 -5.24
C ARG A 945 18.85 -14.77 -6.32
N ALA A 946 19.85 -14.58 -7.18
CA ALA A 946 20.09 -15.45 -8.34
C ALA A 946 20.53 -16.88 -7.96
N ASN A 947 20.96 -17.11 -6.73
CA ASN A 947 21.27 -18.43 -6.15
C ASN A 947 20.07 -19.08 -5.41
N GLY A 948 18.89 -18.44 -5.40
CA GLY A 948 17.68 -18.90 -4.73
C GLY A 948 17.47 -18.36 -3.31
N VAL A 949 18.46 -17.68 -2.72
CA VAL A 949 18.38 -17.12 -1.36
C VAL A 949 17.31 -16.03 -1.28
N LEU A 950 16.47 -16.07 -0.24
CA LEU A 950 15.60 -14.95 0.14
C LEU A 950 16.36 -14.01 1.08
N VAL A 951 16.44 -12.72 0.75
CA VAL A 951 17.06 -11.70 1.61
C VAL A 951 16.00 -10.79 2.19
N VAL A 952 16.08 -10.58 3.51
CA VAL A 952 15.26 -9.59 4.23
C VAL A 952 16.10 -8.66 5.11
N GLU A 953 15.69 -7.41 5.21
CA GLU A 953 16.13 -6.37 6.17
C GLU A 953 14.93 -5.45 6.41
N ASN A 954 14.84 -4.81 7.58
CA ASN A 954 13.71 -3.95 7.91
C ASN A 954 14.11 -2.63 8.59
N ARG A 955 13.14 -1.72 8.74
CA ARG A 955 13.33 -0.47 9.49
C ARG A 955 13.62 -0.76 10.95
N SER A 956 14.55 0.02 11.51
CA SER A 956 15.02 -0.09 12.88
C SER A 956 13.93 0.14 13.93
N LYS A 957 14.25 -0.13 15.20
CA LYS A 957 13.48 0.31 16.39
C LYS A 957 12.05 -0.23 16.49
N GLY A 958 11.70 -1.26 15.72
CA GLY A 958 10.37 -1.86 15.75
C GLY A 958 9.25 -0.97 15.20
N VAL A 959 9.55 0.04 14.35
CA VAL A 959 8.51 0.74 13.57
C VAL A 959 7.97 -0.11 12.42
N ARG A 960 8.61 -1.25 12.16
CA ARG A 960 8.15 -2.34 11.31
C ARG A 960 8.47 -3.65 12.00
N PHE A 961 7.83 -4.73 11.54
CA PHE A 961 8.36 -6.08 11.70
C PHE A 961 8.18 -6.88 10.42
N THR A 962 9.00 -7.91 10.27
CA THR A 962 9.01 -8.83 9.12
C THR A 962 8.34 -10.13 9.55
N ARG A 963 7.54 -10.74 8.68
CA ARG A 963 7.19 -12.17 8.76
C ARG A 963 7.84 -12.88 7.58
N VAL A 964 8.76 -13.81 7.85
CA VAL A 964 9.23 -14.80 6.86
C VAL A 964 8.45 -16.10 7.05
N ARG A 965 8.02 -16.72 5.95
CA ARG A 965 7.37 -18.03 5.93
C ARG A 965 8.24 -19.01 5.15
N LEU A 966 8.69 -20.07 5.82
CA LEU A 966 9.49 -21.15 5.25
C LEU A 966 8.63 -22.40 5.16
N VAL A 967 8.42 -22.91 3.95
CA VAL A 967 7.66 -24.14 3.71
C VAL A 967 8.63 -25.26 3.40
N VAL A 968 8.77 -26.19 4.35
CA VAL A 968 9.71 -27.30 4.31
C VAL A 968 8.97 -28.59 3.99
N ASP A 969 9.51 -29.43 3.12
CA ASP A 969 9.04 -30.81 2.99
C ASP A 969 9.62 -31.68 4.11
N ALA A 970 8.78 -32.13 5.05
CA ALA A 970 9.21 -33.00 6.15
C ALA A 970 9.74 -34.37 5.69
N ALA A 971 9.52 -34.77 4.44
CA ALA A 971 10.10 -35.99 3.87
C ALA A 971 11.59 -35.85 3.51
N THR A 972 12.05 -34.64 3.18
CA THR A 972 13.43 -34.39 2.71
C THR A 972 14.23 -33.44 3.60
N GLY A 973 13.56 -32.52 4.30
CA GLY A 973 14.16 -31.43 5.09
C GLY A 973 14.48 -30.16 4.29
N ASP A 974 14.16 -30.12 2.99
CA ASP A 974 14.47 -29.01 2.08
C ASP A 974 13.32 -27.97 2.02
N VAL A 975 13.65 -26.70 1.79
CA VAL A 975 12.67 -25.62 1.57
C VAL A 975 12.12 -25.71 0.15
N VAL A 976 10.81 -25.91 0.01
CA VAL A 976 10.12 -25.99 -1.29
C VAL A 976 9.40 -24.68 -1.68
N TYR A 977 9.19 -23.78 -0.71
CA TYR A 977 8.68 -22.43 -0.94
C TYR A 977 9.11 -21.51 0.20
N GLN A 978 9.45 -20.27 -0.12
CA GLN A 978 9.73 -19.23 0.88
C GLN A 978 9.24 -17.86 0.41
N THR A 979 8.74 -17.07 1.35
CA THR A 979 8.27 -15.70 1.13
C THR A 979 8.44 -14.88 2.40
N ALA A 980 8.40 -13.55 2.29
CA ALA A 980 8.25 -12.68 3.45
C ALA A 980 7.34 -11.49 3.16
N ASP A 981 6.84 -10.87 4.23
CA ASP A 981 5.89 -9.78 4.23
C ASP A 981 6.17 -8.82 5.40
N PHE A 982 5.91 -7.53 5.20
CA PHE A 982 6.16 -6.46 6.18
C PHE A 982 4.87 -5.86 6.72
N HIS A 983 4.87 -5.57 8.02
CA HIS A 983 3.73 -4.99 8.71
C HIS A 983 4.09 -3.74 9.53
N GLN A 984 3.12 -2.84 9.65
CA GLN A 984 3.22 -1.61 10.45
C GLN A 984 2.52 -1.83 11.81
N PRO A 985 3.26 -1.95 12.93
CA PRO A 985 2.69 -2.14 14.25
C PRO A 985 2.09 -0.82 14.80
N TRP A 986 1.05 -0.31 14.16
CA TRP A 986 0.32 0.89 14.60
C TRP A 986 -0.36 0.66 15.95
N ASN A 987 -0.35 1.67 16.81
CA ASN A 987 -0.84 1.53 18.18
C ASN A 987 -2.35 1.84 18.31
N ILE A 988 -2.94 2.48 17.31
CA ILE A 988 -4.37 2.82 17.29
C ILE A 988 -5.21 1.53 17.26
N GLY A 989 -6.17 1.40 18.17
CA GLY A 989 -7.04 0.24 18.32
C GLY A 989 -6.37 -1.00 18.94
N VAL A 990 -5.10 -0.89 19.35
CA VAL A 990 -4.35 -1.99 19.96
C VAL A 990 -4.30 -1.81 21.48
N THR A 991 -4.74 -2.82 22.23
CA THR A 991 -4.59 -2.82 23.69
C THR A 991 -3.15 -3.20 24.04
N PRO A 992 -2.38 -2.35 24.75
CA PRO A 992 -1.01 -2.67 25.13
C PRO A 992 -0.95 -3.82 26.15
N ASP A 993 0.11 -4.62 26.11
CA ASP A 993 0.38 -5.64 27.13
C ASP A 993 0.54 -4.97 28.50
N ALA A 994 -0.37 -5.28 29.42
CA ALA A 994 -0.46 -4.63 30.72
C ALA A 994 0.74 -4.90 31.63
N ARG A 995 1.48 -6.01 31.45
CA ARG A 995 2.68 -6.32 32.23
C ARG A 995 3.88 -5.53 31.71
N ILE A 996 4.02 -5.43 30.39
CA ILE A 996 5.03 -4.59 29.76
C ILE A 996 4.78 -3.12 30.10
N GLN A 997 3.55 -2.62 29.94
CA GLN A 997 3.21 -1.23 30.26
C GLN A 997 3.42 -0.91 31.75
N ALA A 998 3.09 -1.83 32.67
CA ALA A 998 3.36 -1.62 34.09
C ALA A 998 4.86 -1.45 34.39
N ARG A 999 5.74 -2.19 33.68
CA ARG A 999 7.20 -2.05 33.80
C ARG A 999 7.71 -0.75 33.18
N LEU A 1000 7.19 -0.32 32.02
CA LEU A 1000 7.49 0.99 31.44
C LEU A 1000 7.16 2.13 32.41
N ASN A 1001 5.96 2.09 33.00
CA ASN A 1001 5.51 3.07 33.98
C ASN A 1001 6.41 3.11 35.24
N GLU A 1002 6.90 1.96 35.71
CA GLU A 1002 7.83 1.87 36.84
C GLU A 1002 9.19 2.51 36.54
N LEU A 1003 9.73 2.28 35.34
CA LEU A 1003 11.00 2.84 34.88
C LEU A 1003 10.89 4.36 34.71
N ASN A 1004 9.80 4.84 34.08
CA ASN A 1004 9.56 6.27 33.89
C ASN A 1004 9.32 7.01 35.22
N ALA A 1005 8.67 6.37 36.20
CA ALA A 1005 8.54 6.92 37.55
C ALA A 1005 9.89 7.07 38.28
N GLN A 1006 10.85 6.18 38.03
CA GLN A 1006 12.21 6.29 38.58
C GLN A 1006 13.07 7.36 37.87
N LEU A 1007 12.89 7.51 36.55
CA LEU A 1007 13.69 8.43 35.73
C LEU A 1007 13.17 9.88 35.72
N SER A 1008 11.86 10.09 35.82
CA SER A 1008 11.21 11.40 35.71
C SER A 1008 11.84 12.49 36.62
N PRO A 1009 12.16 12.24 37.91
CA PRO A 1009 12.79 13.23 38.79
C PRO A 1009 14.21 13.65 38.39
N ILE A 1010 14.85 12.93 37.46
CA ILE A 1010 16.20 13.20 36.97
C ILE A 1010 16.09 13.78 35.55
N LEU A 1011 15.52 12.99 34.63
CA LEU A 1011 15.51 13.28 33.20
C LEU A 1011 14.49 14.36 32.81
N GLY A 1012 13.37 14.47 33.53
CA GLY A 1012 12.35 15.51 33.33
C GLY A 1012 12.80 16.92 33.76
N THR A 1013 14.00 17.06 34.32
CA THR A 1013 14.58 18.36 34.70
C THR A 1013 14.83 19.20 33.45
N VAL A 1014 14.07 20.28 33.26
CA VAL A 1014 14.40 21.32 32.26
C VAL A 1014 15.68 22.02 32.69
N ILE A 1015 16.71 21.92 31.86
CA ILE A 1015 18.02 22.54 32.09
C ILE A 1015 18.16 23.88 31.36
N GLY A 1016 17.37 24.12 30.32
CA GLY A 1016 17.39 25.35 29.54
C GLY A 1016 16.37 25.35 28.42
N ASN A 1017 16.48 26.32 27.51
CA ASN A 1017 15.56 26.52 26.40
C ASN A 1017 16.33 26.75 25.08
N SER A 1018 15.63 26.63 23.96
CA SER A 1018 16.06 27.20 22.67
C SER A 1018 15.02 28.13 22.07
N THR A 1019 15.47 29.10 21.27
CA THR A 1019 14.58 29.95 20.45
C THR A 1019 14.14 29.27 19.15
N VAL A 1020 14.77 28.16 18.76
CA VAL A 1020 14.50 27.39 17.55
C VAL A 1020 14.35 25.90 17.88
N PHE A 1021 13.73 25.14 17.00
CA PHE A 1021 13.77 23.67 17.07
C PHE A 1021 15.18 23.18 16.72
N VAL A 1022 15.70 22.20 17.47
CA VAL A 1022 17.07 21.67 17.30
C VAL A 1022 17.00 20.17 17.02
N PRO A 1023 16.77 19.77 15.76
CA PRO A 1023 16.69 18.37 15.37
C PRO A 1023 18.06 17.71 15.23
N ARG A 1024 18.05 16.37 15.19
CA ARG A 1024 19.13 15.50 14.71
C ARG A 1024 19.40 15.68 13.23
N THR A 1025 18.33 15.85 12.45
CA THR A 1025 18.36 16.04 11.00
C THR A 1025 19.34 17.15 10.62
N ASP A 1026 20.25 16.86 9.69
CA ASP A 1026 21.21 17.87 9.23
C ASP A 1026 20.58 18.87 8.24
N SER A 1027 21.32 19.94 7.96
CA SER A 1027 20.89 21.01 7.06
C SER A 1027 20.61 20.57 5.62
N CYS A 1028 20.93 19.34 5.23
CA CYS A 1028 20.65 18.75 3.91
C CYS A 1028 19.48 17.74 3.95
N GLY A 1029 18.72 17.71 5.05
CA GLY A 1029 17.52 16.89 5.21
C GLY A 1029 17.81 15.42 5.54
N ASN A 1030 19.07 15.04 5.81
CA ASN A 1030 19.38 13.68 6.22
C ASN A 1030 19.00 13.48 7.70
N THR A 1031 17.96 12.68 7.94
CA THR A 1031 17.38 12.43 9.28
C THR A 1031 18.34 11.76 10.26
N ALA A 1032 19.40 11.09 9.76
CA ALA A 1032 20.44 10.51 10.61
C ALA A 1032 21.49 11.53 11.10
N GLY A 1033 21.53 12.74 10.51
CA GLY A 1033 22.44 13.84 10.87
C GLY A 1033 23.87 13.74 10.31
N ARG A 1034 24.07 12.94 9.25
CA ARG A 1034 25.36 12.32 8.87
C ARG A 1034 25.96 12.80 7.53
N THR A 1035 25.47 13.89 6.94
CA THR A 1035 25.90 14.37 5.61
C THR A 1035 26.25 15.86 5.53
N CYS A 1036 25.71 16.68 6.44
CA CYS A 1036 25.87 18.13 6.48
C CYS A 1036 25.99 18.66 7.92
N GLU A 1037 26.25 19.96 8.07
CA GLU A 1037 26.21 20.68 9.36
C GLU A 1037 24.81 20.52 10.00
N SER A 1038 24.75 20.27 11.31
CA SER A 1038 23.50 20.11 12.07
C SER A 1038 23.42 21.06 13.26
N LEU A 1039 22.20 21.49 13.63
CA LEU A 1039 22.00 22.39 14.77
C LEU A 1039 22.41 21.72 16.10
N VAL A 1040 22.09 20.43 16.28
CA VAL A 1040 22.53 19.67 17.45
C VAL A 1040 24.06 19.50 17.48
N GLY A 1041 24.69 19.23 16.32
CA GLY A 1041 26.15 19.11 16.21
C GLY A 1041 26.88 20.40 16.60
N ASN A 1042 26.35 21.55 16.18
CA ASN A 1042 26.87 22.86 16.57
C ASN A 1042 26.80 23.08 18.08
N VAL A 1043 25.65 22.83 18.73
CA VAL A 1043 25.51 22.99 20.20
C VAL A 1043 26.46 22.07 20.96
N VAL A 1044 26.57 20.80 20.55
CA VAL A 1044 27.46 19.83 21.22
C VAL A 1044 28.93 20.23 21.08
N ALA A 1045 29.39 20.58 19.88
CA ALA A 1045 30.76 21.00 19.66
C ALA A 1045 31.08 22.35 20.33
N ASP A 1046 30.12 23.28 20.38
CA ASP A 1046 30.28 24.56 21.08
C ASP A 1046 30.40 24.36 22.60
N ALA A 1047 29.59 23.45 23.19
CA ALA A 1047 29.70 23.10 24.60
C ALA A 1047 31.07 22.51 24.95
N MET A 1048 31.55 21.54 24.16
CA MET A 1048 32.89 20.93 24.32
C MET A 1048 34.01 21.98 24.24
N ARG A 1049 33.97 22.85 23.21
CA ARG A 1049 35.02 23.85 22.99
C ARG A 1049 35.04 24.92 24.06
N THR A 1050 33.88 25.49 24.39
CA THR A 1050 33.77 26.63 25.30
C THR A 1050 34.07 26.26 26.74
N THR A 1051 33.63 25.09 27.21
CA THR A 1051 33.84 24.61 28.59
C THR A 1051 35.33 24.45 28.92
N TYR A 1052 36.14 23.96 27.97
CA TYR A 1052 37.57 23.73 28.20
C TYR A 1052 38.50 24.79 27.59
N GLY A 1053 37.95 25.84 26.95
CA GLY A 1053 38.70 26.98 26.44
C GLY A 1053 39.71 26.66 25.33
N VAL A 1054 39.46 25.59 24.56
CA VAL A 1054 40.36 25.09 23.50
C VAL A 1054 40.15 25.84 22.17
N ASP A 1055 41.10 25.69 21.23
CA ASP A 1055 41.00 26.33 19.90
C ASP A 1055 39.78 25.84 19.13
N PHE A 1056 39.63 24.52 19.02
CA PHE A 1056 38.62 23.84 18.20
C PHE A 1056 37.96 22.68 18.96
N ALA A 1057 36.76 22.28 18.55
CA ALA A 1057 36.22 20.96 18.90
C ALA A 1057 35.71 20.21 17.67
N ILE A 1058 35.74 18.89 17.73
CA ILE A 1058 35.23 17.97 16.70
C ILE A 1058 34.47 16.84 17.40
N THR A 1059 33.29 16.47 16.91
CA THR A 1059 32.61 15.22 17.27
C THR A 1059 32.02 14.53 16.05
N ASN A 1060 32.02 13.21 16.03
CA ASN A 1060 31.41 12.40 14.99
C ASN A 1060 29.88 12.44 15.12
N SER A 1061 29.19 12.67 14.00
CA SER A 1061 27.73 12.68 13.92
C SER A 1061 27.08 11.34 14.30
N GLY A 1062 27.81 10.21 14.18
CA GLY A 1062 27.37 8.88 14.58
C GLY A 1062 27.04 8.76 16.07
N GLY A 1063 27.68 9.60 16.90
CA GLY A 1063 27.42 9.72 18.33
C GLY A 1063 26.17 10.54 18.70
N LEU A 1064 25.53 11.23 17.74
CA LEU A 1064 24.35 12.06 17.96
C LEU A 1064 23.08 11.26 17.58
N ARG A 1065 22.24 10.91 18.55
CA ARG A 1065 21.20 9.86 18.37
C ARG A 1065 19.75 10.37 18.36
N ALA A 1066 19.45 11.55 18.90
CA ALA A 1066 18.11 12.14 18.95
C ALA A 1066 18.14 13.66 18.67
N ASP A 1067 16.95 14.27 18.63
CA ASP A 1067 16.76 15.73 18.69
C ASP A 1067 17.18 16.26 20.09
N LEU A 1068 17.52 17.55 20.20
CA LEU A 1068 17.94 18.17 21.46
C LEU A 1068 16.80 18.93 22.18
N THR A 1069 15.86 19.47 21.42
CA THR A 1069 14.68 20.16 21.94
C THR A 1069 13.51 19.21 22.06
N CYS A 1070 12.70 19.38 23.11
CA CYS A 1070 11.46 18.66 23.31
C CYS A 1070 10.52 18.69 22.07
N PRO A 1071 9.75 17.62 21.82
CA PRO A 1071 8.78 17.58 20.74
C PRO A 1071 7.59 18.49 21.05
N THR A 1072 6.94 19.05 20.03
CA THR A 1072 5.81 19.98 20.20
C THR A 1072 4.50 19.30 20.64
N THR A 1073 4.49 17.97 20.67
CA THR A 1073 3.39 17.15 21.20
C THR A 1073 3.89 16.48 22.47
N ASP A 1074 3.33 16.86 23.61
CA ASP A 1074 3.68 16.36 24.94
C ASP A 1074 3.41 14.85 25.06
N SER A 1075 4.40 14.08 25.54
CA SER A 1075 4.27 12.65 25.81
C SER A 1075 4.73 12.35 27.24
N PRO A 1076 3.96 11.58 28.05
CA PRO A 1076 4.36 11.27 29.42
C PRO A 1076 5.67 10.44 29.52
N ASP A 1077 6.13 9.88 28.40
CA ASP A 1077 7.25 8.94 28.32
C ASP A 1077 8.52 9.53 27.65
N ASP A 1078 8.52 10.81 27.24
CA ASP A 1078 9.65 11.45 26.52
C ASP A 1078 10.60 12.30 27.40
N PHE A 1079 10.27 12.41 28.70
CA PHE A 1079 10.96 13.24 29.69
C PHE A 1079 10.98 14.75 29.38
N CYS A 1080 9.96 15.26 28.70
CA CYS A 1080 9.69 16.68 28.51
C CYS A 1080 8.44 17.13 29.27
N PRO A 1081 8.26 18.45 29.49
CA PRO A 1081 7.02 19.02 29.99
C PRO A 1081 6.19 19.66 28.87
N ALA A 1082 4.87 19.63 29.02
CA ALA A 1082 3.94 20.39 28.18
C ALA A 1082 4.33 21.88 28.10
N TYR A 1083 4.44 22.41 26.88
CA TYR A 1083 4.84 23.79 26.61
C TYR A 1083 4.19 24.33 25.33
N THR A 1084 4.47 25.59 24.99
CA THR A 1084 4.07 26.21 23.72
C THR A 1084 5.30 26.82 23.03
N PRO A 1085 5.71 26.35 21.84
CA PRO A 1085 6.86 26.90 21.13
C PRO A 1085 6.57 28.29 20.49
N PRO A 1086 7.57 29.19 20.40
CA PRO A 1086 8.82 29.23 21.17
C PRO A 1086 8.61 29.85 22.56
N PRO A 1087 9.45 29.55 23.57
CA PRO A 1087 10.69 28.76 23.49
C PRO A 1087 10.45 27.25 23.40
N PHE A 1088 11.50 26.52 23.03
CA PHE A 1088 11.56 25.06 23.03
C PHE A 1088 12.36 24.59 24.26
N PRO A 1089 11.75 23.89 25.24
CA PRO A 1089 12.48 23.35 26.38
C PRO A 1089 13.55 22.33 25.97
N ILE A 1090 14.61 22.25 26.78
CA ILE A 1090 15.62 21.20 26.73
C ILE A 1090 15.67 20.57 28.12
N SER A 1091 15.36 19.28 28.21
CA SER A 1091 15.46 18.51 29.46
C SER A 1091 16.77 17.72 29.53
N ARG A 1092 17.15 17.27 30.74
CA ARG A 1092 18.32 16.40 30.93
C ARG A 1092 18.15 15.05 30.20
N GLY A 1093 16.90 14.60 30.04
CA GLY A 1093 16.51 13.44 29.23
C GLY A 1093 16.81 13.62 27.74
N GLN A 1094 16.48 14.78 27.16
CA GLN A 1094 16.79 15.06 25.75
C GLN A 1094 18.31 15.07 25.50
N VAL A 1095 19.11 15.70 26.35
CA VAL A 1095 20.59 15.67 26.23
C VAL A 1095 21.14 14.24 26.28
N LEU A 1096 20.61 13.39 27.17
CA LEU A 1096 21.01 11.98 27.24
C LEU A 1096 20.50 11.16 26.02
N GLY A 1097 19.36 11.53 25.43
CA GLY A 1097 18.87 10.98 24.16
C GLY A 1097 19.74 11.35 22.97
N VAL A 1098 20.34 12.55 22.96
CA VAL A 1098 21.36 12.92 21.96
C VAL A 1098 22.64 12.10 22.16
N LEU A 1099 23.08 11.90 23.42
CA LEU A 1099 24.39 11.34 23.78
C LEU A 1099 24.31 10.09 24.70
N PRO A 1100 23.67 8.98 24.28
CA PRO A 1100 23.35 7.84 25.16
C PRO A 1100 24.56 6.99 25.59
N PHE A 1101 25.71 7.14 24.91
CA PHE A 1101 26.88 6.28 25.07
C PHE A 1101 27.70 6.49 26.36
N GLY A 1102 27.37 7.50 27.18
CA GLY A 1102 28.18 7.86 28.34
C GLY A 1102 29.62 8.26 28.00
N ASN A 1103 29.84 8.78 26.78
CA ASN A 1103 31.15 9.26 26.33
C ASN A 1103 31.65 10.40 27.22
N VAL A 1104 32.97 10.53 27.36
CA VAL A 1104 33.62 11.63 28.08
C VAL A 1104 34.32 12.56 27.09
N VAL A 1105 34.37 13.86 27.40
CA VAL A 1105 35.17 14.78 26.61
C VAL A 1105 36.64 14.52 26.91
N VAL A 1106 37.48 14.61 25.89
CA VAL A 1106 38.94 14.61 26.04
C VAL A 1106 39.52 15.88 25.42
N THR A 1107 40.61 16.37 25.98
CA THR A 1107 41.37 17.47 25.39
C THR A 1107 42.82 17.07 25.12
N LEU A 1108 43.35 17.48 23.98
CA LEU A 1108 44.72 17.14 23.54
C LEU A 1108 45.32 18.26 22.70
N GLN A 1109 46.62 18.16 22.41
CA GLN A 1109 47.30 18.99 21.42
C GLN A 1109 47.59 18.17 20.16
N VAL A 1110 47.18 18.72 19.03
CA VAL A 1110 47.46 18.19 17.68
C VAL A 1110 48.21 19.23 16.85
N ASN A 1111 49.08 18.78 15.95
CA ASN A 1111 49.65 19.65 14.93
C ASN A 1111 48.68 19.84 13.75
N GLY A 1112 48.92 20.83 12.90
CA GLY A 1112 48.02 21.15 11.78
C GLY A 1112 47.83 20.01 10.77
N ALA A 1113 48.84 19.15 10.57
CA ALA A 1113 48.72 17.99 9.69
C ALA A 1113 47.88 16.87 10.33
N GLU A 1114 48.00 16.68 11.65
CA GLU A 1114 47.12 15.76 12.42
C GLU A 1114 45.66 16.22 12.37
N LEU A 1115 45.41 17.51 12.60
CA LEU A 1115 44.09 18.12 12.43
C LEU A 1115 43.55 17.91 11.01
N LYS A 1116 44.41 18.04 9.97
CA LYS A 1116 44.00 17.72 8.60
C LYS A 1116 43.58 16.26 8.45
N THR A 1117 44.33 15.31 9.00
CA THR A 1117 43.98 13.88 8.94
C THR A 1117 42.62 13.58 9.60
N MET A 1118 42.30 14.21 10.73
CA MET A 1118 40.99 14.06 11.38
C MET A 1118 39.85 14.55 10.46
N LEU A 1119 40.01 15.73 9.86
CA LEU A 1119 39.01 16.31 8.95
C LEU A 1119 38.86 15.49 7.65
N GLU A 1120 39.97 15.02 7.10
CA GLU A 1120 40.00 14.14 5.92
C GLU A 1120 39.32 12.78 6.17
N ASN A 1121 39.46 12.20 7.37
CA ASN A 1121 38.68 11.02 7.74
C ASN A 1121 37.19 11.34 7.82
N GLY A 1122 36.81 12.44 8.49
CA GLY A 1122 35.41 12.79 8.65
C GLY A 1122 34.65 12.93 7.33
N VAL A 1123 35.27 13.52 6.30
CA VAL A 1123 34.66 13.64 4.95
C VAL A 1123 35.02 12.49 3.99
N SER A 1124 35.66 11.41 4.47
CA SER A 1124 36.14 10.30 3.63
C SER A 1124 35.01 9.50 2.96
N ALA A 1125 33.91 9.26 3.67
CA ALA A 1125 32.78 8.47 3.18
C ALA A 1125 31.88 9.22 2.17
N MET A 1126 31.93 10.55 2.13
CA MET A 1126 30.98 11.37 1.37
C MET A 1126 30.94 11.01 -0.13
N PRO A 1127 29.77 10.93 -0.78
CA PRO A 1127 28.45 11.34 -0.26
C PRO A 1127 27.68 10.25 0.55
N ALA A 1128 28.30 9.11 0.87
CA ALA A 1128 27.63 8.07 1.66
C ALA A 1128 27.40 8.51 3.12
N VAL A 1129 26.25 8.13 3.67
CA VAL A 1129 25.80 8.41 5.04
C VAL A 1129 26.67 7.63 6.02
N SER A 1130 27.46 8.30 6.87
CA SER A 1130 28.39 7.62 7.79
C SER A 1130 28.55 8.35 9.12
N GLY A 1131 28.76 7.60 10.21
CA GLY A 1131 28.92 8.17 11.56
C GLY A 1131 30.08 9.16 11.67
N ARG A 1132 31.18 8.89 10.97
CA ARG A 1132 32.41 9.68 10.98
C ARG A 1132 32.26 11.15 10.57
N TYR A 1133 31.16 11.55 9.94
CA TYR A 1133 30.95 12.93 9.49
C TYR A 1133 31.14 13.94 10.65
N PRO A 1134 32.01 14.95 10.51
CA PRO A 1134 32.50 15.75 11.63
C PRO A 1134 31.62 16.98 11.87
N GLN A 1135 31.00 17.07 13.04
CA GLN A 1135 30.41 18.32 13.54
C GLN A 1135 31.49 19.09 14.32
N VAL A 1136 31.63 20.41 14.10
CA VAL A 1136 32.83 21.18 14.52
C VAL A 1136 32.50 22.51 15.21
N SER A 1137 33.42 23.04 16.01
CA SER A 1137 33.32 24.38 16.64
C SER A 1137 34.64 25.15 16.60
N GLY A 1138 34.56 26.48 16.44
CA GLY A 1138 35.72 27.38 16.36
C GLY A 1138 36.46 27.34 15.02
N LEU A 1139 35.99 26.49 14.10
CA LEU A 1139 36.65 26.09 12.87
C LEU A 1139 35.60 26.08 11.75
N CYS A 1140 35.96 26.59 10.57
CA CYS A 1140 35.22 26.33 9.34
C CYS A 1140 36.11 25.57 8.35
N VAL A 1141 35.56 24.54 7.71
CA VAL A 1141 36.28 23.56 6.88
C VAL A 1141 35.69 23.52 5.49
N GLY A 1142 36.52 23.76 4.47
CA GLY A 1142 36.16 23.55 3.07
C GLY A 1142 36.68 22.20 2.58
N TYR A 1143 35.87 21.46 1.82
CA TYR A 1143 36.31 20.24 1.15
C TYR A 1143 35.73 20.10 -0.26
N ASP A 1144 36.41 19.34 -1.11
CA ASP A 1144 36.08 19.07 -2.50
C ASP A 1144 35.81 17.56 -2.66
N ILE A 1145 34.53 17.19 -2.75
CA ILE A 1145 34.04 15.81 -2.70
C ILE A 1145 34.51 14.96 -3.90
N ALA A 1146 34.85 15.60 -5.02
CA ALA A 1146 35.36 14.94 -6.22
C ALA A 1146 36.84 14.49 -6.08
N ARG A 1147 37.55 14.92 -5.04
CA ARG A 1147 38.91 14.46 -4.76
C ARG A 1147 38.93 13.09 -4.07
N PRO A 1148 40.02 12.32 -4.22
CA PRO A 1148 40.23 11.09 -3.45
C PRO A 1148 40.15 11.37 -1.94
N ALA A 1149 39.55 10.43 -1.19
CA ALA A 1149 39.57 10.45 0.27
C ALA A 1149 41.02 10.55 0.79
N GLY A 1150 41.25 11.33 1.85
CA GLY A 1150 42.59 11.70 2.29
C GLY A 1150 43.19 12.91 1.56
N SER A 1151 42.49 13.50 0.57
CA SER A 1151 42.89 14.74 -0.12
C SER A 1151 41.70 15.64 -0.50
N ARG A 1152 40.58 15.51 0.21
CA ARG A 1152 39.35 16.28 0.01
C ARG A 1152 39.40 17.64 0.68
N VAL A 1153 40.01 17.79 1.85
CA VAL A 1153 40.04 19.05 2.60
C VAL A 1153 40.86 20.09 1.82
N THR A 1154 40.19 21.13 1.33
CA THR A 1154 40.79 22.20 0.50
C THR A 1154 41.40 23.30 1.35
N GLY A 1155 40.91 23.49 2.57
CA GLY A 1155 41.45 24.41 3.56
C GLY A 1155 40.54 24.54 4.78
N ALA A 1156 41.02 25.23 5.81
CA ALA A 1156 40.20 25.60 6.97
C ALA A 1156 40.57 27.01 7.46
N VAL A 1157 39.60 27.68 8.08
CA VAL A 1157 39.76 29.00 8.71
C VAL A 1157 39.23 28.93 10.14
N ARG A 1158 39.76 29.78 11.03
CA ARG A 1158 39.13 29.98 12.33
C ARG A 1158 37.76 30.63 12.13
N GLN A 1159 36.77 30.16 12.86
CA GLN A 1159 35.47 30.82 12.93
C GLN A 1159 35.63 32.16 13.66
N ALA A 1160 35.04 33.23 13.13
CA ALA A 1160 35.04 34.55 13.74
C ALA A 1160 34.04 34.63 14.91
N ALA A 1161 34.18 35.66 15.75
CA ALA A 1161 33.36 35.83 16.95
C ALA A 1161 31.88 36.15 16.67
N ASP A 1162 31.53 36.51 15.43
CA ASP A 1162 30.17 36.67 14.93
C ASP A 1162 29.59 35.36 14.33
N GLY A 1163 30.34 34.25 14.43
CA GLY A 1163 29.99 32.96 13.84
C GLY A 1163 30.41 32.80 12.37
N SER A 1164 30.90 33.85 11.70
CA SER A 1164 31.23 33.80 10.27
C SER A 1164 32.54 33.07 9.97
N CYS A 1165 32.61 32.45 8.80
CA CYS A 1165 33.81 31.76 8.31
C CYS A 1165 34.81 32.72 7.63
N THR A 1166 35.12 33.84 8.30
CA THR A 1166 35.97 34.92 7.78
C THR A 1166 37.27 35.16 8.58
N GLY A 1167 37.52 34.33 9.60
CA GLY A 1167 38.72 34.44 10.44
C GLY A 1167 40.01 34.02 9.74
N ALA A 1168 41.12 34.08 10.49
CA ALA A 1168 42.44 33.73 9.98
C ALA A 1168 42.52 32.26 9.52
N ALA A 1169 43.28 32.00 8.45
CA ALA A 1169 43.54 30.66 7.95
C ALA A 1169 44.17 29.76 9.03
N VAL A 1170 43.76 28.50 9.06
CA VAL A 1170 44.38 27.45 9.88
C VAL A 1170 45.51 26.83 9.07
N ASP A 1171 46.71 26.79 9.65
CA ASP A 1171 47.85 26.13 9.05
C ASP A 1171 47.69 24.63 9.25
N LEU A 1172 47.34 23.93 8.17
CA LEU A 1172 47.14 22.48 8.13
C LEU A 1172 48.46 21.71 7.88
N SER A 1173 49.60 22.31 8.21
CA SER A 1173 50.91 21.67 8.23
C SER A 1173 51.38 21.33 9.66
N ALA A 1174 52.44 20.53 9.78
CA ALA A 1174 53.03 20.18 11.08
C ALA A 1174 53.78 21.35 11.76
N ALA A 1175 53.81 22.56 11.17
CA ALA A 1175 54.46 23.74 11.75
C ALA A 1175 53.61 24.44 12.83
N ALA A 1176 52.29 24.31 12.77
CA ALA A 1176 51.36 24.84 13.77
C ALA A 1176 50.88 23.76 14.75
N THR A 1177 50.43 24.18 15.93
CA THR A 1177 49.86 23.32 16.97
C THR A 1177 48.61 23.97 17.55
N TYR A 1178 47.59 23.16 17.79
CA TYR A 1178 46.27 23.58 18.25
C TYR A 1178 45.82 22.72 19.43
N THR A 1179 45.11 23.34 20.38
CA THR A 1179 44.38 22.62 21.43
C THR A 1179 43.00 22.23 20.91
N ILE A 1180 42.63 20.96 21.06
CA ILE A 1180 41.32 20.47 20.61
C ILE A 1180 40.57 19.74 21.71
N ALA A 1181 39.24 19.71 21.59
CA ALA A 1181 38.37 18.81 22.32
C ALA A 1181 37.69 17.83 21.35
N GLU A 1182 37.66 16.55 21.71
CA GLU A 1182 36.91 15.50 21.03
C GLU A 1182 36.29 14.53 22.06
N ASN A 1183 35.68 13.43 21.62
CA ASN A 1183 35.13 12.41 22.51
C ASN A 1183 36.06 11.19 22.65
N ASP A 1184 35.89 10.42 23.73
CA ASP A 1184 36.76 9.28 24.06
C ASP A 1184 36.67 8.09 23.10
N PHE A 1185 35.61 8.01 22.29
CA PHE A 1185 35.48 7.04 21.20
C PHE A 1185 36.39 7.42 20.01
N MET A 1186 36.33 8.67 19.56
CA MET A 1186 37.16 9.18 18.45
C MET A 1186 38.65 9.16 18.78
N VAL A 1187 39.05 9.65 19.96
CA VAL A 1187 40.47 9.71 20.36
C VAL A 1187 41.12 8.32 20.47
N ALA A 1188 40.32 7.27 20.57
CA ALA A 1188 40.77 5.88 20.62
C ALA A 1188 40.91 5.23 19.24
N GLY A 1189 40.38 5.88 18.20
CA GLY A 1189 40.37 5.40 16.81
C GLY A 1189 39.00 5.00 16.26
N GLY A 1190 37.92 5.22 17.03
CA GLY A 1190 36.55 4.96 16.58
C GLY A 1190 36.17 5.80 15.34
N ASP A 1191 35.24 5.30 14.51
CA ASP A 1191 34.86 5.90 13.21
C ASP A 1191 36.05 6.10 12.23
N GLY A 1192 37.16 5.38 12.45
CA GLY A 1192 38.39 5.48 11.65
C GLY A 1192 39.26 6.70 11.94
N TYR A 1193 39.04 7.41 13.05
CA TYR A 1193 39.87 8.54 13.46
C TYR A 1193 41.28 8.07 13.94
N PRO A 1194 42.27 8.96 14.06
CA PRO A 1194 43.60 8.58 14.55
C PRO A 1194 43.60 8.29 16.07
N ASP A 1195 44.15 7.16 16.51
CA ASP A 1195 44.33 6.87 17.94
C ASP A 1195 45.37 7.82 18.57
N PHE A 1196 44.88 8.71 19.43
CA PHE A 1196 45.66 9.70 20.17
C PHE A 1196 45.56 9.51 21.69
N ARG A 1197 45.03 8.38 22.20
CA ARG A 1197 44.84 8.11 23.65
C ARG A 1197 46.06 8.43 24.52
N SER A 1198 47.26 8.12 24.02
CA SER A 1198 48.52 8.36 24.73
C SER A 1198 48.87 9.84 24.95
N ARG A 1199 48.16 10.76 24.30
CA ARG A 1199 48.27 12.23 24.47
C ARG A 1199 47.00 12.87 25.05
N ALA A 1200 45.95 12.09 25.27
CA ALA A 1200 44.64 12.60 25.67
C ALA A 1200 44.58 12.94 27.17
N THR A 1201 43.98 14.09 27.51
CA THR A 1201 43.57 14.40 28.88
C THR A 1201 42.06 14.19 28.99
N THR A 1202 41.64 13.17 29.74
CA THR A 1202 40.23 12.91 30.04
C THR A 1202 39.62 14.04 30.86
N ARG A 1203 38.37 14.40 30.56
CA ARG A 1203 37.56 15.40 31.26
C ARG A 1203 36.25 14.77 31.74
N ASP A 1204 35.22 15.60 31.88
CA ASP A 1204 33.90 15.25 32.39
C ASP A 1204 33.05 14.54 31.32
N VAL A 1205 31.92 13.97 31.73
CA VAL A 1205 31.01 13.24 30.84
C VAL A 1205 30.39 14.20 29.83
N MET A 1206 30.38 13.82 28.55
CA MET A 1206 30.06 14.69 27.42
C MET A 1206 28.61 15.17 27.42
N ASP A 1207 27.68 14.35 27.88
CA ASP A 1207 26.27 14.74 28.07
C ASP A 1207 26.13 15.76 29.22
N GLN A 1208 26.91 15.63 30.29
CA GLN A 1208 26.96 16.58 31.39
C GLN A 1208 27.58 17.92 30.96
N VAL A 1209 28.66 17.91 30.16
CA VAL A 1209 29.26 19.12 29.57
C VAL A 1209 28.25 19.89 28.71
N VAL A 1210 27.46 19.18 27.90
CA VAL A 1210 26.39 19.80 27.11
C VAL A 1210 25.27 20.33 28.00
N ALA A 1211 24.87 19.58 29.03
CA ALA A 1211 23.83 19.99 29.96
C ALA A 1211 24.22 21.25 30.76
N ASP A 1212 25.44 21.32 31.29
CA ASP A 1212 25.94 22.46 32.07
C ASP A 1212 26.20 23.70 31.19
N HIS A 1213 26.61 23.52 29.94
CA HIS A 1213 26.68 24.61 28.96
C HIS A 1213 25.30 25.22 28.70
N ILE A 1214 24.28 24.39 28.47
CA ILE A 1214 22.90 24.83 28.22
C ILE A 1214 22.31 25.49 29.48
N ALA A 1215 22.56 24.94 30.67
CA ALA A 1215 22.12 25.52 31.94
C ALA A 1215 22.81 26.87 32.26
N THR A 1216 24.09 27.01 31.89
CA THR A 1216 24.83 28.28 32.04
C THR A 1216 24.34 29.35 31.08
N ALA A 1217 23.94 28.97 29.86
CA ALA A 1217 23.34 29.88 28.88
C ALA A 1217 21.88 30.25 29.21
N GLY A 1218 21.11 29.31 29.78
CA GLY A 1218 19.67 29.43 30.08
C GLY A 1218 18.77 29.37 28.83
N THR A 1219 19.17 30.02 27.74
CA THR A 1219 18.55 29.94 26.41
C THR A 1219 19.62 29.93 25.32
N VAL A 1220 19.56 28.94 24.41
CA VAL A 1220 20.44 28.83 23.24
C VAL A 1220 19.71 29.22 21.94
N SER A 1221 20.46 29.77 20.98
CA SER A 1221 19.94 30.16 19.66
C SER A 1221 20.86 29.66 18.54
N PRO A 1222 21.02 28.33 18.37
CA PRO A 1222 21.91 27.78 17.36
C PRO A 1222 21.41 28.11 15.95
N THR A 1223 22.36 28.29 15.03
CA THR A 1223 22.10 28.44 13.60
C THR A 1223 23.04 27.55 12.81
N ILE A 1224 22.69 27.26 11.55
CA ILE A 1224 23.63 26.74 10.56
C ILE A 1224 24.49 27.92 10.09
N GLN A 1225 25.81 27.78 10.16
CA GLN A 1225 26.78 28.88 10.01
C GLN A 1225 27.73 28.67 8.82
N GLY A 1226 27.65 27.52 8.13
CA GLY A 1226 28.57 27.17 7.04
C GLY A 1226 29.91 26.67 7.54
N ARG A 1227 29.95 26.10 8.76
CA ARG A 1227 31.15 25.53 9.38
C ARG A 1227 31.74 24.39 8.56
N ILE A 1228 30.92 23.67 7.78
CA ILE A 1228 31.37 22.54 6.95
C ILE A 1228 30.85 22.73 5.53
N ALA A 1229 31.72 23.18 4.63
CA ALA A 1229 31.37 23.56 3.27
C ALA A 1229 31.82 22.51 2.25
N CYS A 1230 30.86 21.78 1.68
CA CYS A 1230 31.08 20.89 0.55
C CYS A 1230 31.18 21.69 -0.76
N THR A 1231 32.18 21.36 -1.56
CA THR A 1231 32.34 21.82 -2.96
C THR A 1231 32.62 20.61 -3.87
N THR A 1232 32.53 20.79 -5.18
CA THR A 1232 32.92 19.75 -6.14
C THR A 1232 33.63 20.34 -7.35
N SER A 1233 34.77 19.73 -7.72
CA SER A 1233 35.49 19.98 -8.97
C SER A 1233 35.18 18.94 -10.06
N GLY A 1234 34.22 18.03 -9.82
CA GLY A 1234 33.92 16.90 -10.71
C GLY A 1234 32.44 16.52 -10.74
N PRO A 1235 32.09 15.32 -11.24
CA PRO A 1235 30.70 14.92 -11.47
C PRO A 1235 29.95 14.47 -10.21
N ILE A 1236 30.64 14.28 -9.07
CA ILE A 1236 30.01 13.94 -7.80
C ILE A 1236 29.37 15.20 -7.23
N ALA A 1237 28.05 15.21 -7.06
CA ALA A 1237 27.34 16.31 -6.42
C ALA A 1237 27.58 16.31 -4.90
N CYS A 1238 27.67 17.50 -4.31
CA CYS A 1238 27.48 17.67 -2.87
C CYS A 1238 26.00 17.47 -2.52
N PRO A 1239 25.67 16.97 -1.31
CA PRO A 1239 24.35 17.18 -0.74
C PRO A 1239 24.06 18.68 -0.67
N THR A 1240 22.87 19.09 -1.10
CA THR A 1240 22.44 20.49 -1.07
C THR A 1240 21.63 20.75 0.20
N PRO A 1241 21.93 21.83 0.94
CA PRO A 1241 21.08 22.23 2.06
C PRO A 1241 19.63 22.46 1.64
N THR A 1242 18.69 21.95 2.42
CA THR A 1242 17.25 22.21 2.29
C THR A 1242 16.92 23.54 2.95
N SER A 1243 16.19 24.41 2.25
CA SER A 1243 15.82 25.78 2.66
C SER A 1243 14.73 25.82 3.71
#